data_AF-A0A9D5QIB3-F1
#
_entry.id   AF-A0A9D5QIB3-F1
#
_cell.length_a   1.000
_cell.length_b   1.000
_cell.length_c   1.000
_cell.angle_alpha   90.00
_cell.angle_beta   90.00
_cell.angle_gamma   90.00
#
_symmetry.space_group_name_H-M   'P 1'
#
loop_
_entity.id
_entity.type
_entity.pdbx_description
1 polymer ?
#
loop_
_entity_poly.entity_id
_entity_poly.type
_entity_poly.pdbx_seq_one_letter_code
_entity_poly.pdbx_strand_id
1 'polypeptide(L)'
;LFTWANVPPGKHTVTAIVSTGTGKSGTSVPTTIYVPWRIMPLGNSITEGYNDTKPTYRAFLWDSLSAAGIPADFVGSRTGTFTDPTNAYPGTDQHHEGHWGWRVDDVLYGCWSLGGGCYSGALGLWAAAHDPDIALVHLGTNDVYHETDPSQIIVDNTIAELDDLIDTLRHYNSNIRVLLAQLIPMDNTDNSILVHLNDSIPNLVSRKTTEQSPVILVDQYTGFHKTNDTQGDGIHPNTSGDLKMASRWFEGILAAIGTVPPPVITPPGGTFDDSVTVFLSTGVQDAGIVYSIGGGAWQGYTDSLHYEGTQSFTLSARTVLNDKTDSSTVASAYFDIVADDTPPAVTEVTSHDPNEVVVVFSEPVTGATANDETNYTIDGGSIDVSNAALQPDLVTVILTTEILTEETSYTLEIEGILDCSIAGNTIDPATSVVFAYRETGTILREVWTGFSGTAVSDLVGHPDYPHSPSDTSYETLFETPVNIMDNYGVRMQGWVHPPVSGNYTFWIASDDGGELWLSTDADTANKQLIAWVSEWTSSREWDKESNQQSSLISLTAGQKYYIRALMKEGSGDDNLAVAWQRDGGSVEIIPGEYLSPYSGPPVVAVTSPNDGQLVDAGANVGIVANAWDAGGGIDSVEFFDGAVKIGSATASPYQATLPGITRGYHTLTALATDNDGDTTRSAAVTIEVPWYIMPLGNSITKGGAPDGFIGGYRYFLWDSLTDNNVAFDFVGSSTEISSAMAGKDQDHEGHSGWMIRVIGEDPLKCDHMFDPHEGTTGQYKDGIAEHYRSFVQNADHAPDIVLLMIGTNDIMMVTDSVPSMGRRYSQLLDSLTTVTPGAHIFAASIPPIAFQYDASTGCSHFGNLNDSVISANAQIADTVAAWQGRGANVTMVDMFNTPGLYADVDAGDDLHPINAGYSKMAVTWYHALKPYFAGTPTVTFASASQGVTEDAGTVTVTAQLSSPSLSDVTVPFTVSGTAVNPDDHDLASDNILISAGNLSGSTSFDVVDDIDVEGDETVVVTMGTPVNAVAGVPSVHTVTIQASDPYTLSVNTTGSGSVDLSPPGGSYYASTDVTLTPNPGPGQAFAHWTGALSGRDNPAVITVDTDKTVTAAFEPAWALAIKDRIRHDLTADTVSASNSHLTTARAALNSNVDAYLAAIQPNGSFGDLTYT
;
A
#
# COMPACT_ATOMS: atom_id res chain seq x y z
N LEU A 1 22.04 17.36 2.75
CA LEU A 1 20.61 17.64 2.98
C LEU A 1 19.94 16.32 3.33
N PHE A 2 19.53 16.12 4.59
CA PHE A 2 18.77 14.94 4.98
C PHE A 2 17.29 15.30 5.02
N THR A 3 16.50 14.64 4.18
CA THR A 3 15.04 14.64 4.26
C THR A 3 14.61 13.68 5.39
N TRP A 4 13.85 14.20 6.36
CA TRP A 4 13.31 13.39 7.43
C TRP A 4 12.06 12.65 6.94
N ALA A 5 12.22 11.36 6.62
CA ALA A 5 11.07 10.48 6.39
C ALA A 5 10.63 9.82 7.70
N ASN A 6 9.34 9.99 8.05
CA ASN A 6 8.56 9.14 8.94
C ASN A 6 9.22 8.71 10.27
N VAL A 7 9.17 9.58 11.29
CA VAL A 7 9.32 9.16 12.70
C VAL A 7 7.93 8.87 13.27
N PRO A 8 7.60 7.62 13.68
CA PRO A 8 6.28 7.30 14.20
C PRO A 8 5.98 7.98 15.56
N PRO A 9 4.72 8.35 15.84
CA PRO A 9 4.32 8.85 17.16
C PRO A 9 4.43 7.74 18.23
N GLY A 10 5.30 7.96 19.21
CA GLY A 10 5.66 6.99 20.25
C GLY A 10 7.04 7.27 20.87
N LYS A 11 7.49 6.40 21.79
CA LYS A 11 8.85 6.49 22.34
C LYS A 11 9.89 6.15 21.27
N HIS A 12 10.66 7.14 20.83
CA HIS A 12 11.83 6.91 19.98
C HIS A 12 13.08 7.59 20.53
N THR A 13 14.23 7.00 20.19
CA THR A 13 15.56 7.59 20.35
C THR A 13 16.11 7.72 18.94
N VAL A 14 16.47 8.94 18.53
CA VAL A 14 17.09 9.18 17.23
C VAL A 14 18.38 9.95 17.46
N THR A 15 19.46 9.46 16.86
CA THR A 15 20.76 10.12 16.80
C THR A 15 20.85 10.85 15.48
N ALA A 16 21.15 12.14 15.52
CA ALA A 16 21.42 12.95 14.32
C ALA A 16 22.84 13.51 14.41
N ILE A 17 23.66 13.23 13.39
CA ILE A 17 25.01 13.77 13.27
C ILE A 17 24.89 15.21 12.76
N VAL A 18 25.46 16.17 13.50
CA VAL A 18 25.64 17.55 13.02
C VAL A 18 27.06 17.69 12.50
N SER A 19 27.21 17.93 11.19
CA SER A 19 28.46 18.48 10.67
C SER A 19 28.50 19.99 10.97
N THR A 20 29.48 20.44 11.75
CA THR A 20 29.97 21.82 11.59
C THR A 20 30.82 21.89 10.32
N GLY A 21 30.95 23.05 9.69
CA GLY A 21 31.86 23.23 8.55
C GLY A 21 33.36 23.14 8.89
N THR A 22 33.70 22.58 10.06
CA THR A 22 35.01 22.64 10.73
C THR A 22 35.39 21.34 11.47
N GLY A 23 34.68 20.24 11.22
CA GLY A 23 35.17 18.88 11.54
C GLY A 23 35.39 18.50 13.02
N LYS A 24 34.96 19.30 14.01
CA LYS A 24 35.09 18.94 15.43
C LYS A 24 33.85 18.22 15.95
N SER A 25 33.97 16.90 16.16
CA SER A 25 32.94 16.06 16.78
C SER A 25 32.67 16.47 18.23
N GLY A 26 31.44 16.91 18.52
CA GLY A 26 30.90 17.05 19.87
C GLY A 26 29.99 15.88 20.21
N THR A 27 30.23 15.18 21.31
CA THR A 27 29.53 13.95 21.70
C THR A 27 28.03 14.13 21.94
N SER A 28 27.24 13.12 21.59
CA SER A 28 25.79 13.09 21.73
C SER A 28 25.34 12.12 22.83
N VAL A 29 24.67 12.60 23.87
CA VAL A 29 24.03 11.73 24.87
C VAL A 29 22.53 11.63 24.56
N PRO A 30 21.94 10.42 24.39
CA PRO A 30 20.56 10.27 24.00
C PRO A 30 19.59 10.64 25.14
N THR A 31 18.55 11.44 24.82
CA THR A 31 17.40 11.67 25.71
C THR A 31 16.10 11.57 24.90
N THR A 32 15.12 10.83 25.41
CA THR A 32 13.90 10.39 24.68
C THR A 32 12.96 11.53 24.29
N ILE A 33 12.49 11.57 23.03
CA ILE A 33 11.44 12.50 22.55
C ILE A 33 10.04 11.86 22.56
N TYR A 34 9.00 12.66 22.85
CA TYR A 34 7.59 12.24 22.78
C TYR A 34 6.69 13.24 22.06
N VAL A 35 6.26 12.78 20.90
CA VAL A 35 5.18 13.28 20.05
C VAL A 35 3.84 13.34 20.82
N PRO A 36 3.08 14.45 20.86
CA PRO A 36 1.66 14.40 21.15
C PRO A 36 0.94 13.84 19.93
N TRP A 37 -0.24 13.29 20.17
CA TRP A 37 -1.07 12.75 19.11
C TRP A 37 -1.87 13.89 18.48
N ARG A 38 -1.54 14.25 17.23
CA ARG A 38 -2.33 15.17 16.42
C ARG A 38 -3.60 14.46 16.02
N ILE A 39 -4.67 14.78 16.73
CA ILE A 39 -5.98 14.18 16.58
C ILE A 39 -6.86 15.19 15.85
N MET A 40 -7.40 14.84 14.69
CA MET A 40 -8.33 15.69 13.95
C MET A 40 -9.78 15.24 14.22
N PRO A 41 -10.58 16.02 14.98
CA PRO A 41 -12.03 15.81 15.03
C PRO A 41 -12.67 16.22 13.70
N LEU A 42 -12.94 15.25 12.83
CA LEU A 42 -13.48 15.44 11.48
C LEU A 42 -14.97 15.09 11.46
N GLY A 43 -15.82 16.04 11.09
CA GLY A 43 -17.26 15.82 11.17
C GLY A 43 -18.13 16.97 10.69
N ASN A 44 -19.41 16.87 11.00
CA ASN A 44 -20.40 17.88 10.65
C ASN A 44 -20.80 18.73 11.87
N SER A 45 -22.05 19.22 11.90
CA SER A 45 -22.64 19.97 13.03
C SER A 45 -22.56 19.25 14.38
N ILE A 46 -22.46 17.92 14.40
CA ILE A 46 -22.30 17.11 15.62
C ILE A 46 -20.88 17.26 16.21
N THR A 47 -19.86 17.43 15.35
CA THR A 47 -18.48 17.75 15.79
C THR A 47 -18.33 19.24 16.06
N GLU A 48 -18.91 20.13 15.25
CA GLU A 48 -18.80 21.58 15.45
C GLU A 48 -19.55 22.08 16.69
N GLY A 49 -20.83 21.70 16.86
CA GLY A 49 -21.70 22.19 17.92
C GLY A 49 -22.40 23.53 17.61
N TYR A 50 -23.56 23.76 18.25
CA TYR A 50 -24.48 24.83 17.84
C TYR A 50 -24.48 26.11 18.69
N ASN A 51 -24.19 26.06 20.01
CA ASN A 51 -24.35 27.24 20.86
C ASN A 51 -23.30 27.36 21.98
N ASP A 52 -23.17 28.60 22.46
CA ASP A 52 -22.24 29.12 23.46
C ASP A 52 -22.43 28.57 24.89
N THR A 53 -23.40 27.69 25.13
CA THR A 53 -23.77 27.26 26.50
C THR A 53 -23.41 25.82 26.85
N LYS A 54 -22.91 24.98 25.92
CA LYS A 54 -22.71 23.54 26.16
C LYS A 54 -21.51 22.92 25.44
N PRO A 55 -20.53 22.34 26.17
CA PRO A 55 -19.42 21.61 25.56
C PRO A 55 -19.89 20.46 24.69
N THR A 56 -19.35 20.41 23.47
CA THR A 56 -19.45 19.23 22.60
C THR A 56 -18.62 18.08 23.16
N TYR A 57 -18.72 16.89 22.58
CA TYR A 57 -17.89 15.75 22.95
C TYR A 57 -16.38 16.07 22.97
N ARG A 58 -15.89 17.01 22.14
CA ARG A 58 -14.47 17.40 22.05
C ARG A 58 -13.93 17.86 23.40
N ALA A 59 -14.65 18.71 24.13
CA ALA A 59 -14.19 19.22 25.42
C ALA A 59 -14.12 18.11 26.49
N PHE A 60 -15.10 17.20 26.53
CA PHE A 60 -15.09 16.04 27.43
C PHE A 60 -14.01 15.00 27.06
N LEU A 61 -13.72 14.86 25.77
CA LEU A 61 -12.64 14.02 25.27
C LEU A 61 -11.28 14.60 25.66
N TRP A 62 -11.10 15.91 25.47
CA TRP A 62 -9.89 16.62 25.90
C TRP A 62 -9.64 16.50 27.41
N ASP A 63 -10.68 16.68 28.23
CA ASP A 63 -10.60 16.45 29.68
C ASP A 63 -10.15 15.01 30.00
N SER A 64 -10.63 14.03 29.23
CA SER A 64 -10.27 12.61 29.43
C SER A 64 -8.83 12.31 29.02
N LEU A 65 -8.37 12.84 27.88
CA LEU A 65 -6.97 12.73 27.40
C LEU A 65 -6.01 13.42 28.39
N SER A 66 -6.34 14.64 28.81
CA SER A 66 -5.60 15.41 29.81
C SER A 66 -5.52 14.71 31.16
N ALA A 67 -6.63 14.13 31.64
CA ALA A 67 -6.68 13.40 32.91
C ALA A 67 -5.89 12.08 32.87
N ALA A 68 -5.72 11.48 31.69
CA ALA A 68 -4.93 10.27 31.48
C ALA A 68 -3.44 10.53 31.23
N GLY A 69 -3.01 11.80 31.14
CA GLY A 69 -1.61 12.17 30.87
C GLY A 69 -1.18 11.89 29.43
N ILE A 70 -2.14 11.83 28.51
CA ILE A 70 -1.89 11.65 27.08
C ILE A 70 -1.52 13.00 26.48
N PRO A 71 -0.32 13.13 25.87
CA PRO A 71 -0.01 14.31 25.08
C PRO A 71 -0.87 14.24 23.81
N ALA A 72 -1.78 15.21 23.66
CA ALA A 72 -2.70 15.30 22.54
C ALA A 72 -2.70 16.75 22.05
N ASP A 73 -2.87 16.90 20.75
CA ASP A 73 -3.08 18.16 20.05
C ASP A 73 -4.34 17.96 19.21
N PHE A 74 -5.39 18.75 19.41
CA PHE A 74 -6.49 18.74 18.46
C PHE A 74 -6.09 19.63 17.30
N VAL A 75 -6.26 19.13 16.08
CA VAL A 75 -5.87 19.83 14.86
C VAL A 75 -7.04 20.02 13.90
N GLY A 76 -6.99 21.12 13.14
CA GLY A 76 -8.04 21.55 12.22
C GLY A 76 -8.18 23.08 12.13
N SER A 77 -8.80 23.54 11.05
CA SER A 77 -8.93 24.93 10.64
C SER A 77 -9.98 25.73 11.42
N ARG A 78 -10.91 25.06 12.11
CA ARG A 78 -11.98 25.69 12.90
C ARG A 78 -11.75 25.53 14.40
N THR A 79 -12.27 26.47 15.18
CA THR A 79 -12.30 26.41 16.65
C THR A 79 -13.68 26.84 17.19
N GLY A 80 -13.98 26.51 18.45
CA GLY A 80 -15.21 26.92 19.12
C GLY A 80 -16.46 26.14 18.67
N THR A 81 -17.51 26.86 18.28
CA THR A 81 -18.82 26.34 17.82
C THR A 81 -19.39 27.22 16.70
N PHE A 82 -20.40 26.74 15.98
CA PHE A 82 -20.97 27.45 14.82
C PHE A 82 -21.44 28.89 15.11
N THR A 83 -21.97 29.18 16.31
CA THR A 83 -22.43 30.55 16.67
C THR A 83 -21.42 31.38 17.44
N ASP A 84 -20.39 30.76 18.04
CA ASP A 84 -19.25 31.45 18.64
C ASP A 84 -17.96 30.71 18.21
N PRO A 85 -17.36 31.10 17.07
CA PRO A 85 -16.13 30.52 16.56
C PRO A 85 -14.87 31.09 17.24
N THR A 86 -15.04 31.77 18.40
CA THR A 86 -13.92 32.42 19.11
C THR A 86 -13.83 32.03 20.58
N ASN A 87 -14.91 31.53 21.19
CA ASN A 87 -14.97 31.33 22.64
C ASN A 87 -16.14 30.42 23.09
N ALA A 88 -15.82 29.20 23.51
CA ALA A 88 -16.60 28.48 24.52
C ALA A 88 -15.71 27.43 25.20
N TYR A 89 -15.74 27.23 26.52
CA TYR A 89 -14.94 26.22 27.30
C TYR A 89 -13.45 26.56 27.56
N PRO A 90 -13.13 27.43 28.52
CA PRO A 90 -11.75 27.72 28.91
C PRO A 90 -11.02 26.49 29.47
N GLY A 91 -9.87 26.14 28.89
CA GLY A 91 -8.98 25.09 29.38
C GLY A 91 -8.94 23.81 28.55
N THR A 92 -9.73 23.72 27.48
CA THR A 92 -9.61 22.65 26.47
C THR A 92 -9.02 23.15 25.17
N ASP A 93 -8.34 22.28 24.43
CA ASP A 93 -8.14 22.47 23.01
C ASP A 93 -9.45 22.23 22.25
N GLN A 94 -9.60 22.88 21.10
CA GLN A 94 -10.85 23.05 20.39
C GLN A 94 -10.71 23.06 18.89
N HIS A 95 -9.52 22.84 18.32
CA HIS A 95 -9.44 22.73 16.87
C HIS A 95 -10.27 21.54 16.37
N HIS A 96 -10.85 21.70 15.19
CA HIS A 96 -11.61 20.66 14.51
C HIS A 96 -11.76 20.93 13.03
N GLU A 97 -12.13 19.87 12.32
CA GLU A 97 -12.79 19.92 11.02
C GLU A 97 -14.24 19.43 11.16
N GLY A 98 -14.94 19.94 12.17
CA GLY A 98 -16.41 19.94 12.26
C GLY A 98 -17.04 21.07 11.44
N HIS A 99 -17.90 20.75 10.45
CA HIS A 99 -18.53 21.74 9.56
C HIS A 99 -20.07 21.64 9.56
N TRP A 100 -20.76 22.68 10.04
CA TRP A 100 -22.22 22.69 10.15
C TRP A 100 -22.94 22.53 8.81
N GLY A 101 -23.80 21.51 8.72
CA GLY A 101 -24.59 21.23 7.51
C GLY A 101 -23.81 20.65 6.32
N TRP A 102 -22.53 20.30 6.49
CA TRP A 102 -21.72 19.67 5.45
C TRP A 102 -21.93 18.14 5.42
N ARG A 103 -21.96 17.60 4.20
CA ARG A 103 -21.96 16.17 3.84
C ARG A 103 -20.53 15.60 3.76
N VAL A 104 -20.38 14.32 3.41
CA VAL A 104 -19.04 13.71 3.18
C VAL A 104 -18.39 14.32 1.93
N ASP A 105 -19.13 14.46 0.83
CA ASP A 105 -18.64 15.13 -0.39
C ASP A 105 -18.24 16.60 -0.15
N ASP A 106 -19.06 17.36 0.59
CA ASP A 106 -18.74 18.74 0.96
C ASP A 106 -17.39 18.82 1.72
N VAL A 107 -17.10 17.84 2.61
CA VAL A 107 -15.84 17.74 3.36
C VAL A 107 -14.64 17.37 2.49
N LEU A 108 -14.79 16.36 1.61
CA LEU A 108 -13.74 15.95 0.67
C LEU A 108 -13.31 17.12 -0.22
N TYR A 109 -14.29 17.76 -0.85
CA TYR A 109 -14.05 18.65 -2.00
C TYR A 109 -14.17 20.15 -1.65
N GLY A 110 -14.55 20.48 -0.41
CA GLY A 110 -14.53 21.84 0.17
C GLY A 110 -15.65 22.78 -0.28
N CYS A 111 -16.71 22.25 -0.87
CA CYS A 111 -17.82 23.01 -1.42
C CYS A 111 -19.07 22.84 -0.58
N TRP A 112 -19.60 23.92 0.01
CA TRP A 112 -20.82 23.81 0.81
C TRP A 112 -22.07 23.78 -0.09
N SER A 113 -22.64 22.59 -0.27
CA SER A 113 -23.84 22.31 -1.07
C SER A 113 -25.09 23.18 -0.78
N LEU A 114 -25.15 23.92 0.33
CA LEU A 114 -26.29 24.76 0.74
C LEU A 114 -26.06 26.28 0.64
N GLY A 115 -25.07 26.73 -0.15
CA GLY A 115 -24.98 28.12 -0.61
C GLY A 115 -23.88 28.99 0.03
N GLY A 116 -22.83 28.37 0.56
CA GLY A 116 -21.54 29.03 0.77
C GLY A 116 -20.57 28.66 -0.35
N GLY A 117 -19.78 29.61 -0.84
CA GLY A 117 -18.84 29.36 -1.94
C GLY A 117 -17.78 28.30 -1.61
N CYS A 118 -17.21 27.68 -2.64
CA CYS A 118 -16.17 26.68 -2.46
C CYS A 118 -14.86 27.24 -1.94
N TYR A 119 -14.27 26.46 -1.05
CA TYR A 119 -12.86 26.50 -0.71
C TYR A 119 -12.26 25.23 -1.32
N SER A 120 -11.12 25.31 -1.99
CA SER A 120 -10.50 24.17 -2.72
C SER A 120 -10.24 22.96 -1.82
N GLY A 121 -10.55 21.74 -2.28
CA GLY A 121 -9.93 20.47 -1.84
C GLY A 121 -9.79 20.29 -0.33
N ALA A 122 -10.86 20.55 0.43
CA ALA A 122 -10.66 20.97 1.81
C ALA A 122 -10.05 19.88 2.70
N LEU A 123 -10.49 18.62 2.64
CA LEU A 123 -9.86 17.55 3.42
C LEU A 123 -8.38 17.34 3.07
N GLY A 124 -8.03 17.38 1.78
CA GLY A 124 -6.64 17.21 1.34
C GLY A 124 -5.75 18.34 1.87
N LEU A 125 -6.23 19.59 1.78
CA LEU A 125 -5.55 20.74 2.37
C LEU A 125 -5.48 20.67 3.90
N TRP A 126 -6.51 20.18 4.60
CA TRP A 126 -6.48 20.02 6.06
C TRP A 126 -5.51 18.91 6.47
N ALA A 127 -5.51 17.78 5.78
CA ALA A 127 -4.59 16.68 6.02
C ALA A 127 -3.14 17.09 5.73
N ALA A 128 -2.88 17.86 4.68
CA ALA A 128 -1.55 18.42 4.42
C ALA A 128 -1.12 19.51 5.43
N ALA A 129 -2.03 20.39 5.83
CA ALA A 129 -1.72 21.52 6.73
C ALA A 129 -1.63 21.14 8.21
N HIS A 130 -2.28 20.04 8.60
CA HIS A 130 -2.40 19.61 9.99
C HIS A 130 -1.79 18.22 10.25
N ASP A 131 -1.54 17.42 9.20
CA ASP A 131 -0.90 16.09 9.23
C ASP A 131 -1.35 15.23 10.43
N PRO A 132 -2.64 14.86 10.52
CA PRO A 132 -3.15 14.14 11.68
C PRO A 132 -2.53 12.75 11.82
N ASP A 133 -2.11 12.41 13.03
CA ASP A 133 -1.71 11.04 13.42
C ASP A 133 -2.95 10.15 13.67
N ILE A 134 -4.05 10.79 14.06
CA ILE A 134 -5.35 10.17 14.34
C ILE A 134 -6.46 11.02 13.74
N ALA A 135 -7.39 10.42 12.99
CA ALA A 135 -8.62 11.09 12.54
C ALA A 135 -9.85 10.52 13.26
N LEU A 136 -10.70 11.38 13.84
CA LEU A 136 -11.98 10.99 14.45
C LEU A 136 -13.11 11.33 13.48
N VAL A 137 -13.58 10.37 12.70
CA VAL A 137 -14.50 10.62 11.57
C VAL A 137 -15.94 10.35 11.99
N HIS A 138 -16.78 11.40 12.00
CA HIS A 138 -18.24 11.29 12.21
C HIS A 138 -19.00 12.15 11.18
N LEU A 139 -19.16 11.58 9.97
CA LEU A 139 -19.83 12.16 8.81
C LEU A 139 -20.86 11.20 8.23
N GLY A 140 -21.81 11.70 7.42
CA GLY A 140 -22.96 10.95 6.90
C GLY A 140 -24.32 11.44 7.40
N THR A 141 -24.38 12.25 8.46
CA THR A 141 -25.67 12.69 9.04
C THR A 141 -26.47 13.62 8.12
N ASN A 142 -25.81 14.55 7.43
CA ASN A 142 -26.52 15.52 6.57
C ASN A 142 -26.97 14.89 5.24
N ASP A 143 -26.14 13.95 4.78
CA ASP A 143 -26.31 13.07 3.63
C ASP A 143 -27.61 12.27 3.74
N VAL A 144 -27.90 11.72 4.93
CA VAL A 144 -29.16 10.99 5.21
C VAL A 144 -30.30 11.86 5.75
N TYR A 145 -30.05 13.11 6.16
CA TYR A 145 -31.06 13.98 6.77
C TYR A 145 -31.87 14.81 5.78
N HIS A 146 -31.22 15.31 4.72
CA HIS A 146 -31.86 16.22 3.77
C HIS A 146 -32.64 15.52 2.66
N GLU A 147 -32.47 14.21 2.52
CA GLU A 147 -33.07 13.44 1.44
C GLU A 147 -34.42 12.81 1.80
N THR A 148 -35.26 12.69 0.77
CA THR A 148 -36.61 12.08 0.89
C THR A 148 -36.81 10.86 0.00
N ASP A 149 -35.78 10.46 -0.74
CA ASP A 149 -35.75 9.24 -1.55
C ASP A 149 -35.10 8.09 -0.75
N PRO A 150 -35.82 6.99 -0.46
CA PRO A 150 -35.27 5.85 0.28
C PRO A 150 -34.47 4.89 -0.64
N SER A 151 -33.79 5.42 -1.66
CA SER A 151 -33.00 4.60 -2.58
C SER A 151 -31.64 4.23 -1.99
N GLN A 152 -31.18 3.01 -2.29
CA GLN A 152 -29.89 2.47 -1.84
C GLN A 152 -28.70 3.34 -2.29
N ILE A 153 -28.88 4.12 -3.36
CA ILE A 153 -27.88 4.99 -4.01
C ILE A 153 -27.25 5.97 -3.02
N ILE A 154 -28.02 6.56 -2.08
CA ILE A 154 -27.47 7.51 -1.10
C ILE A 154 -26.50 6.80 -0.16
N VAL A 155 -26.87 5.61 0.33
CA VAL A 155 -25.99 4.81 1.22
C VAL A 155 -24.74 4.37 0.47
N ASP A 156 -24.87 3.93 -0.78
CA ASP A 156 -23.75 3.49 -1.60
C ASP A 156 -22.78 4.65 -1.91
N ASN A 157 -23.31 5.84 -2.24
CA ASN A 157 -22.52 7.06 -2.48
C ASN A 157 -21.80 7.51 -1.20
N THR A 158 -22.51 7.66 -0.07
CA THR A 158 -21.89 8.07 1.20
C THR A 158 -20.84 7.05 1.68
N ILE A 159 -21.03 5.75 1.41
CA ILE A 159 -20.00 4.73 1.68
C ILE A 159 -18.80 4.87 0.74
N ALA A 160 -19.00 5.21 -0.55
CA ALA A 160 -17.92 5.47 -1.49
C ALA A 160 -17.15 6.77 -1.15
N GLU A 161 -17.83 7.81 -0.70
CA GLU A 161 -17.21 9.07 -0.23
C GLU A 161 -16.44 8.84 1.08
N LEU A 162 -16.93 7.99 1.99
CA LEU A 162 -16.16 7.56 3.17
C LEU A 162 -14.97 6.64 2.80
N ASP A 163 -15.06 5.91 1.69
CA ASP A 163 -13.98 5.10 1.11
C ASP A 163 -12.86 6.03 0.57
N ASP A 164 -13.22 7.07 -0.19
CA ASP A 164 -12.34 8.16 -0.65
C ASP A 164 -11.67 8.89 0.53
N LEU A 165 -12.45 9.27 1.55
CA LEU A 165 -11.98 10.03 2.71
C LEU A 165 -10.85 9.31 3.47
N ILE A 166 -10.93 7.98 3.59
CA ILE A 166 -9.89 7.16 4.22
C ILE A 166 -8.63 7.12 3.34
N ASP A 167 -8.79 7.05 2.01
CA ASP A 167 -7.66 7.00 1.07
C ASP A 167 -6.93 8.36 1.02
N THR A 168 -7.67 9.48 0.97
CA THR A 168 -7.10 10.84 1.07
C THR A 168 -6.31 11.03 2.37
N LEU A 169 -6.87 10.64 3.52
CA LEU A 169 -6.14 10.74 4.80
C LEU A 169 -4.83 9.92 4.80
N ARG A 170 -4.83 8.76 4.13
CA ARG A 170 -3.66 7.87 4.00
C ARG A 170 -2.64 8.33 2.99
N HIS A 171 -3.04 9.11 1.98
CA HIS A 171 -2.13 9.71 1.02
C HIS A 171 -1.16 10.66 1.74
N TYR A 172 -1.67 11.55 2.60
CA TYR A 172 -0.81 12.46 3.39
C TYR A 172 -0.09 11.76 4.54
N ASN A 173 -0.76 10.83 5.24
CA ASN A 173 -0.12 10.07 6.31
C ASN A 173 -0.46 8.57 6.19
N SER A 174 0.43 7.82 5.54
CA SER A 174 0.29 6.36 5.33
C SER A 174 0.23 5.53 6.62
N ASN A 175 0.53 6.12 7.78
CA ASN A 175 0.48 5.50 9.11
C ASN A 175 -0.67 6.05 9.99
N ILE A 176 -1.57 6.88 9.42
CA ILE A 176 -2.69 7.47 10.16
C ILE A 176 -3.61 6.40 10.73
N ARG A 177 -4.07 6.63 11.96
CA ARG A 177 -5.07 5.78 12.61
C ARG A 177 -6.45 6.41 12.45
N VAL A 178 -7.31 5.83 11.62
CA VAL A 178 -8.65 6.38 11.36
C VAL A 178 -9.65 5.73 12.30
N LEU A 179 -10.25 6.50 13.19
CA LEU A 179 -11.34 6.04 14.04
C LEU A 179 -12.65 6.43 13.36
N LEU A 180 -13.29 5.48 12.67
CA LEU A 180 -14.51 5.70 11.90
C LEU A 180 -15.73 5.39 12.76
N ALA A 181 -16.57 6.40 13.03
CA ALA A 181 -17.75 6.24 13.85
C ALA A 181 -18.99 5.82 13.07
N GLN A 182 -19.79 4.93 13.67
CA GLN A 182 -21.22 4.84 13.33
C GLN A 182 -21.93 6.13 13.79
N LEU A 183 -22.96 6.54 13.08
CA LEU A 183 -23.76 7.74 13.40
C LEU A 183 -24.61 7.54 14.65
N ILE A 184 -24.76 8.60 15.45
CA ILE A 184 -25.72 8.63 16.57
C ILE A 184 -27.19 8.56 16.09
N PRO A 185 -28.13 7.97 16.86
CA PRO A 185 -29.55 7.94 16.52
C PRO A 185 -30.23 9.33 16.55
N MET A 186 -30.98 9.66 15.49
CA MET A 186 -31.73 10.92 15.34
C MET A 186 -33.25 10.74 15.32
N ASP A 187 -34.02 11.83 15.52
CA ASP A 187 -35.50 11.85 15.55
C ASP A 187 -36.13 12.33 14.24
N ASN A 188 -35.81 11.65 13.14
CA ASN A 188 -36.53 11.78 11.87
C ASN A 188 -37.77 10.84 11.84
N THR A 189 -38.61 10.99 10.81
CA THR A 189 -39.83 10.17 10.66
C THR A 189 -39.60 8.78 10.04
N ASP A 190 -38.43 8.56 9.43
CA ASP A 190 -37.96 7.27 8.95
C ASP A 190 -36.43 7.17 9.13
N ASN A 191 -35.98 6.24 9.99
CA ASN A 191 -34.57 6.03 10.31
C ASN A 191 -33.92 4.90 9.50
N SER A 192 -34.63 4.30 8.54
CA SER A 192 -34.15 3.14 7.77
C SER A 192 -32.82 3.41 7.06
N ILE A 193 -32.68 4.57 6.40
CA ILE A 193 -31.46 4.97 5.69
C ILE A 193 -30.26 5.08 6.65
N LEU A 194 -30.42 5.71 7.83
CA LEU A 194 -29.37 5.80 8.85
C LEU A 194 -28.94 4.43 9.34
N VAL A 195 -29.89 3.51 9.57
CA VAL A 195 -29.58 2.14 9.99
C VAL A 195 -28.81 1.39 8.90
N HIS A 196 -29.22 1.50 7.63
CA HIS A 196 -28.50 0.88 6.51
C HIS A 196 -27.08 1.42 6.34
N LEU A 197 -26.86 2.72 6.53
CA LEU A 197 -25.52 3.32 6.53
C LEU A 197 -24.67 2.78 7.69
N ASN A 198 -25.21 2.76 8.92
CA ASN A 198 -24.52 2.21 10.08
C ASN A 198 -24.21 0.71 9.95
N ASP A 199 -25.08 -0.08 9.33
CA ASP A 199 -24.85 -1.51 9.04
C ASP A 199 -23.78 -1.71 7.95
N SER A 200 -23.56 -0.71 7.09
CA SER A 200 -22.57 -0.75 6.00
C SER A 200 -21.15 -0.33 6.44
N ILE A 201 -21.02 0.58 7.41
CA ILE A 201 -19.73 1.07 7.93
C ILE A 201 -18.79 -0.07 8.39
N PRO A 202 -19.22 -1.11 9.15
CA PRO A 202 -18.34 -2.23 9.53
C PRO A 202 -17.71 -2.97 8.35
N ASN A 203 -18.42 -3.07 7.21
CA ASN A 203 -17.85 -3.68 6.00
C ASN A 203 -16.77 -2.79 5.39
N LEU A 204 -16.98 -1.46 5.35
CA LEU A 204 -15.97 -0.51 4.91
C LEU A 204 -14.71 -0.58 5.79
N VAL A 205 -14.88 -0.57 7.13
CA VAL A 205 -13.77 -0.76 8.09
C VAL A 205 -13.01 -2.06 7.81
N SER A 206 -13.72 -3.18 7.63
CA SER A 206 -13.09 -4.48 7.35
C SER A 206 -12.40 -4.56 6.00
N ARG A 207 -12.82 -3.79 4.99
CA ARG A 207 -12.11 -3.69 3.69
C ARG A 207 -10.88 -2.80 3.76
N LYS A 208 -10.95 -1.70 4.53
CA LYS A 208 -9.90 -0.67 4.54
C LYS A 208 -8.81 -0.90 5.59
N THR A 209 -9.10 -1.50 6.74
CA THR A 209 -8.11 -1.58 7.85
C THR A 209 -6.85 -2.36 7.46
N THR A 210 -5.67 -1.82 7.79
CA THR A 210 -4.38 -2.50 7.61
C THR A 210 -3.59 -2.48 8.93
N GLU A 211 -2.47 -3.21 9.00
CA GLU A 211 -1.58 -3.18 10.17
C GLU A 211 -0.83 -1.83 10.28
N GLN A 212 -0.49 -1.21 9.15
CA GLN A 212 0.20 0.08 9.08
C GLN A 212 -0.71 1.28 9.37
N SER A 213 -1.92 1.28 8.80
CA SER A 213 -2.96 2.29 9.00
C SER A 213 -4.24 1.58 9.48
N PRO A 214 -4.41 1.37 10.79
CA PRO A 214 -5.60 0.72 11.32
C PRO A 214 -6.81 1.64 11.16
N VAL A 215 -7.92 1.07 10.68
CA VAL A 215 -9.24 1.70 10.71
C VAL A 215 -10.01 1.06 11.87
N ILE A 216 -10.33 1.86 12.89
CA ILE A 216 -10.93 1.40 14.14
C ILE A 216 -12.40 1.83 14.17
N LEU A 217 -13.31 0.85 14.23
CA LEU A 217 -14.74 1.12 14.35
C LEU A 217 -15.07 1.73 15.72
N VAL A 218 -15.73 2.88 15.75
CA VAL A 218 -16.24 3.52 16.98
C VAL A 218 -17.77 3.47 17.01
N ASP A 219 -18.32 2.60 17.85
CA ASP A 219 -19.77 2.48 18.03
C ASP A 219 -20.32 3.63 18.92
N GLN A 220 -20.81 4.68 18.26
CA GLN A 220 -21.56 5.77 18.89
C GLN A 220 -23.07 5.51 18.94
N TYR A 221 -23.56 4.43 18.32
CA TYR A 221 -24.99 4.13 18.19
C TYR A 221 -25.52 3.38 19.42
N THR A 222 -24.81 2.33 19.85
CA THR A 222 -25.27 1.44 20.93
C THR A 222 -25.23 2.12 22.30
N GLY A 223 -26.41 2.24 22.91
CA GLY A 223 -26.58 2.88 24.21
C GLY A 223 -26.79 4.39 24.16
N PHE A 224 -26.82 4.98 22.96
CA PHE A 224 -27.30 6.34 22.71
C PHE A 224 -28.82 6.33 22.53
N HIS A 225 -29.54 7.29 23.11
CA HIS A 225 -31.00 7.33 23.10
C HIS A 225 -31.52 8.66 22.55
N LYS A 226 -32.12 8.63 21.35
CA LYS A 226 -32.62 9.80 20.61
C LYS A 226 -33.67 10.68 21.30
N THR A 227 -34.15 10.32 22.49
CA THR A 227 -35.08 11.12 23.31
C THR A 227 -34.43 11.73 24.55
N ASN A 228 -33.27 11.21 24.95
CA ASN A 228 -32.64 11.52 26.25
C ASN A 228 -31.24 12.13 26.07
N ASP A 229 -30.55 11.79 24.98
CA ASP A 229 -29.16 12.18 24.71
C ASP A 229 -29.03 13.21 23.57
N THR A 230 -30.13 13.57 22.90
CA THR A 230 -30.23 14.61 21.87
C THR A 230 -30.86 15.91 22.41
N GLN A 231 -30.75 16.99 21.66
CA GLN A 231 -31.43 18.26 21.94
C GLN A 231 -32.89 18.23 21.47
N GLY A 232 -33.62 19.33 21.68
CA GLY A 232 -35.04 19.45 21.28
C GLY A 232 -35.27 19.47 19.77
N ASP A 233 -34.21 19.46 18.96
CA ASP A 233 -34.24 19.26 17.51
C ASP A 233 -34.20 17.77 17.10
N GLY A 234 -33.88 16.87 18.04
CA GLY A 234 -33.78 15.44 17.80
C GLY A 234 -32.53 14.98 17.03
N ILE A 235 -31.58 15.87 16.73
CA ILE A 235 -30.43 15.58 15.86
C ILE A 235 -29.12 15.75 16.61
N HIS A 236 -28.91 16.92 17.23
CA HIS A 236 -27.64 17.24 17.86
C HIS A 236 -27.57 16.62 19.25
N PRO A 237 -26.39 16.15 19.71
CA PRO A 237 -26.23 15.67 21.08
C PRO A 237 -26.52 16.78 22.08
N ASN A 238 -27.08 16.37 23.22
CA ASN A 238 -27.03 17.15 24.46
C ASN A 238 -25.89 16.62 25.32
N THR A 239 -25.58 17.30 26.43
CA THR A 239 -24.49 16.97 27.36
C THR A 239 -24.39 15.49 27.78
N SER A 240 -25.51 14.76 27.87
CA SER A 240 -25.52 13.31 28.12
C SER A 240 -24.99 12.50 26.92
N GLY A 241 -25.38 12.89 25.70
CA GLY A 241 -24.85 12.35 24.45
C GLY A 241 -23.39 12.72 24.23
N ASP A 242 -23.01 13.97 24.44
CA ASP A 242 -21.61 14.44 24.30
C ASP A 242 -20.65 13.66 25.21
N LEU A 243 -21.04 13.41 26.46
CA LEU A 243 -20.27 12.59 27.41
C LEU A 243 -20.13 11.13 26.96
N LYS A 244 -21.17 10.54 26.38
CA LYS A 244 -21.10 9.17 25.81
C LYS A 244 -20.16 9.13 24.61
N MET A 245 -20.28 10.10 23.71
CA MET A 245 -19.42 10.18 22.52
C MET A 245 -17.95 10.36 22.87
N ALA A 246 -17.66 11.25 23.83
CA ALA A 246 -16.32 11.45 24.35
C ALA A 246 -15.73 10.18 24.97
N SER A 247 -16.52 9.42 25.75
CA SER A 247 -16.07 8.15 26.31
C SER A 247 -15.70 7.13 25.24
N ARG A 248 -16.45 7.05 24.15
CA ARG A 248 -16.17 6.13 23.03
C ARG A 248 -14.95 6.54 22.21
N TRP A 249 -14.78 7.83 21.94
CA TRP A 249 -13.57 8.34 21.31
C TRP A 249 -12.33 8.10 22.17
N PHE A 250 -12.45 8.30 23.49
CA PHE A 250 -11.35 8.06 24.43
C PHE A 250 -10.94 6.58 24.50
N GLU A 251 -11.92 5.65 24.52
CA GLU A 251 -11.66 4.20 24.40
C GLU A 251 -10.94 3.87 23.08
N GLY A 252 -11.37 4.46 21.96
CA GLY A 252 -10.72 4.29 20.65
C GLY A 252 -9.29 4.85 20.60
N ILE A 253 -9.05 6.03 21.15
CA ILE A 253 -7.72 6.65 21.18
C ILE A 253 -6.77 5.90 22.11
N LEU A 254 -7.24 5.37 23.25
CA LEU A 254 -6.41 4.52 24.11
C LEU A 254 -5.95 3.22 23.41
N ALA A 255 -6.70 2.72 22.43
CA ALA A 255 -6.27 1.60 21.61
C ALA A 255 -5.11 1.95 20.63
N ALA A 256 -4.59 3.19 20.64
CA ALA A 256 -3.65 3.71 19.64
C ALA A 256 -2.25 4.25 20.11
N ILE A 257 -1.92 4.51 21.41
CA ILE A 257 -0.95 5.61 21.83
C ILE A 257 0.16 5.41 22.97
N GLY A 258 0.72 6.50 23.64
CA GLY A 258 1.86 6.59 24.66
C GLY A 258 2.14 7.93 25.51
N THR A 259 3.21 8.08 26.40
CA THR A 259 3.40 9.16 27.50
C THR A 259 4.86 9.57 28.06
N VAL A 260 5.17 10.84 28.52
CA VAL A 260 6.32 11.85 28.27
C VAL A 260 7.57 12.16 29.28
N PRO A 261 8.69 12.94 28.92
CA PRO A 261 9.99 13.32 29.64
C PRO A 261 10.61 14.82 29.40
N PRO A 262 11.97 15.17 29.43
CA PRO A 262 12.60 16.56 29.34
C PRO A 262 13.72 16.91 28.23
N PRO A 263 14.45 18.09 28.14
CA PRO A 263 15.09 18.67 26.90
C PRO A 263 16.66 18.74 26.70
N VAL A 264 17.17 19.21 25.52
CA VAL A 264 18.59 19.15 25.00
C VAL A 264 19.09 20.45 24.26
N ILE A 265 20.42 20.69 24.18
CA ILE A 265 21.09 21.77 23.38
C ILE A 265 22.26 21.18 22.57
N THR A 266 22.40 21.53 21.28
CA THR A 266 23.45 20.98 20.39
C THR A 266 24.08 22.04 19.48
N PRO A 267 25.43 22.16 19.38
CA PRO A 267 26.42 21.49 20.22
C PRO A 267 26.39 22.06 21.67
N PRO A 268 26.95 21.36 22.66
CA PRO A 268 26.90 21.76 24.08
C PRO A 268 27.77 22.99 24.43
N GLY A 269 28.32 23.68 23.43
CA GLY A 269 29.25 24.80 23.53
C GLY A 269 30.67 24.46 23.06
N GLY A 270 31.50 25.49 22.88
CA GLY A 270 32.88 25.36 22.38
C GLY A 270 33.42 26.64 21.73
N THR A 271 34.63 26.52 21.16
CA THR A 271 35.20 27.51 20.23
C THR A 271 35.09 26.97 18.81
N PHE A 272 34.63 27.80 17.88
CA PHE A 272 34.32 27.48 16.49
C PHE A 272 35.03 28.45 15.55
N ASP A 273 35.27 28.01 14.31
CA ASP A 273 35.99 28.78 13.30
C ASP A 273 34.98 29.22 12.20
N ASP A 274 35.11 30.45 11.73
CA ASP A 274 34.22 31.29 10.89
C ASP A 274 32.76 31.45 11.35
N SER A 275 32.05 30.37 11.68
CA SER A 275 30.63 30.40 12.03
C SER A 275 30.18 29.25 12.95
N VAL A 276 29.01 29.39 13.57
CA VAL A 276 28.34 28.29 14.26
C VAL A 276 26.82 28.38 14.12
N THR A 277 26.19 27.23 13.90
CA THR A 277 24.73 27.06 13.98
C THR A 277 24.40 26.23 15.21
N VAL A 278 23.61 26.79 16.13
CA VAL A 278 23.23 26.15 17.40
C VAL A 278 21.78 25.73 17.35
N PHE A 279 21.53 24.44 17.58
CA PHE A 279 20.20 23.83 17.59
C PHE A 279 19.68 23.65 19.01
N LEU A 280 18.36 23.81 19.17
CA LEU A 280 17.65 23.64 20.43
C LEU A 280 16.57 22.58 20.23
N SER A 281 16.60 21.50 21.02
CA SER A 281 15.67 20.37 20.87
C SER A 281 15.17 19.84 22.21
N THR A 282 14.12 19.03 22.21
CA THR A 282 13.53 18.55 23.47
C THR A 282 12.95 17.16 23.39
N GLY A 283 12.98 16.46 24.52
CA GLY A 283 12.31 15.19 24.79
C GLY A 283 10.78 15.17 24.64
N VAL A 284 10.15 16.16 24.03
CA VAL A 284 8.70 16.25 23.84
C VAL A 284 8.44 17.06 22.57
N GLN A 285 7.74 16.55 21.55
CA GLN A 285 7.25 17.49 20.53
C GLN A 285 6.22 18.41 21.18
N ASP A 286 6.09 19.62 20.61
CA ASP A 286 5.11 20.64 21.00
C ASP A 286 5.25 21.17 22.44
N ALA A 287 6.34 20.77 23.12
CA ALA A 287 6.87 21.54 24.24
C ALA A 287 7.82 22.61 23.72
N GLY A 288 7.36 23.85 23.70
CA GLY A 288 8.14 24.98 23.22
C GLY A 288 9.44 25.18 24.01
N ILE A 289 10.55 25.47 23.31
CA ILE A 289 11.83 25.78 23.94
C ILE A 289 12.06 27.29 23.97
N VAL A 290 11.99 27.90 25.15
CA VAL A 290 12.42 29.30 25.31
C VAL A 290 13.91 29.35 25.66
N TYR A 291 14.63 30.29 25.04
CA TYR A 291 16.08 30.43 25.24
C TYR A 291 16.49 31.83 25.72
N SER A 292 17.70 31.95 26.27
CA SER A 292 18.30 33.22 26.70
C SER A 292 19.77 33.27 26.31
N ILE A 293 20.21 34.43 25.81
CA ILE A 293 21.60 34.70 25.43
C ILE A 293 22.23 35.65 26.46
N GLY A 294 23.40 35.30 26.99
CA GLY A 294 24.20 36.15 27.89
C GLY A 294 23.52 36.50 29.22
N GLY A 295 22.50 35.74 29.64
CA GLY A 295 21.66 36.05 30.80
C GLY A 295 20.62 37.16 30.54
N GLY A 296 20.33 37.46 29.27
CA GLY A 296 19.27 38.38 28.86
C GLY A 296 17.85 37.84 29.10
N ALA A 297 16.85 38.61 28.65
CA ALA A 297 15.45 38.15 28.67
C ALA A 297 15.28 36.85 27.87
N TRP A 298 14.39 35.97 28.33
CA TRP A 298 14.02 34.76 27.59
C TRP A 298 13.24 35.13 26.32
N GLN A 299 13.61 34.52 25.20
CA GLN A 299 13.11 34.79 23.85
C GLN A 299 12.37 33.57 23.29
N GLY A 300 11.53 33.81 22.27
CA GLY A 300 10.64 32.82 21.67
C GLY A 300 11.29 31.98 20.56
N TYR A 301 10.56 30.98 20.08
CA TYR A 301 11.06 29.78 19.39
C TYR A 301 11.89 30.03 18.12
N THR A 302 13.03 29.34 18.04
CA THR A 302 13.76 29.04 16.81
C THR A 302 14.49 27.71 17.01
N ASP A 303 14.46 26.85 16.00
CA ASP A 303 15.09 25.51 16.07
C ASP A 303 16.59 25.57 15.81
N SER A 304 17.05 26.68 15.21
CA SER A 304 18.47 26.98 15.00
C SER A 304 18.79 28.48 15.20
N LEU A 305 20.03 28.76 15.61
CA LEU A 305 20.60 30.10 15.76
C LEU A 305 21.95 30.12 15.05
N HIS A 306 22.07 30.89 13.97
CA HIS A 306 23.30 31.03 13.20
C HIS A 306 24.07 32.31 13.53
N TYR A 307 25.40 32.21 13.58
CA TYR A 307 26.31 33.30 13.89
C TYR A 307 27.59 33.18 13.04
N GLU A 308 28.09 34.31 12.53
CA GLU A 308 29.29 34.40 11.68
C GLU A 308 30.28 35.45 12.22
N GLY A 309 31.57 35.26 11.95
CA GLY A 309 32.65 36.17 12.31
C GLY A 309 33.02 36.15 13.80
N THR A 310 33.96 37.01 14.22
CA THR A 310 34.55 36.94 15.57
C THR A 310 33.60 37.40 16.69
N GLN A 311 33.08 36.48 17.52
CA GLN A 311 32.17 36.79 18.64
C GLN A 311 32.04 35.67 19.70
N SER A 312 31.72 36.00 20.96
CA SER A 312 31.53 35.03 22.07
C SER A 312 30.29 35.30 22.93
N PHE A 313 29.58 34.25 23.37
CA PHE A 313 28.31 34.35 24.12
C PHE A 313 27.97 33.09 24.95
N THR A 314 26.85 33.12 25.70
CA THR A 314 26.32 31.96 26.49
C THR A 314 24.86 31.76 26.14
N LEU A 315 24.42 30.53 25.89
CA LEU A 315 23.04 30.16 25.59
C LEU A 315 22.44 29.31 26.73
N SER A 316 21.15 29.44 26.99
CA SER A 316 20.42 28.59 27.94
C SER A 316 19.00 28.35 27.47
N ALA A 317 18.46 27.15 27.69
CA ALA A 317 17.19 26.69 27.15
C ALA A 317 16.39 25.89 28.19
N ARG A 318 15.06 25.92 28.11
CA ARG A 318 14.16 25.09 28.92
C ARG A 318 12.89 24.75 28.15
N THR A 319 12.26 23.64 28.45
CA THR A 319 10.95 23.29 27.90
C THR A 319 9.81 24.03 28.58
N VAL A 320 8.78 24.29 27.79
CA VAL A 320 7.51 24.90 28.19
C VAL A 320 6.40 24.08 27.55
N LEU A 321 5.79 23.19 28.34
CA LEU A 321 4.59 22.45 27.94
C LEU A 321 3.36 23.34 28.16
N ASN A 322 2.63 23.62 27.09
CA ASN A 322 1.34 24.33 27.09
C ASN A 322 1.34 25.62 27.95
N ASP A 323 2.33 26.49 27.69
CA ASP A 323 2.58 27.78 28.36
C ASP A 323 2.72 27.75 29.90
N LYS A 324 2.83 26.57 30.50
CA LYS A 324 3.20 26.43 31.91
C LYS A 324 4.66 26.04 32.02
N THR A 325 5.45 26.91 32.65
CA THR A 325 6.81 26.55 33.08
C THR A 325 6.76 25.40 34.09
N ASP A 326 7.15 24.20 33.68
CA ASP A 326 7.69 23.24 34.64
C ASP A 326 9.02 23.81 35.14
N SER A 327 9.04 24.29 36.37
CA SER A 327 10.11 25.15 36.86
C SER A 327 11.35 24.39 37.34
N SER A 328 11.60 23.18 36.82
CA SER A 328 12.54 22.23 37.42
C SER A 328 13.69 21.73 36.53
N THR A 329 13.59 21.78 35.19
CA THR A 329 14.64 21.30 34.26
C THR A 329 15.06 22.34 33.21
N VAL A 330 16.37 22.62 33.13
CA VAL A 330 17.00 23.67 32.29
C VAL A 330 18.37 23.17 31.79
N ALA A 331 18.75 23.51 30.56
CA ALA A 331 20.07 23.25 29.96
C ALA A 331 20.81 24.57 29.60
N SER A 332 22.15 24.55 29.56
CA SER A 332 23.00 25.74 29.31
C SER A 332 24.35 25.41 28.65
N ALA A 333 24.86 26.30 27.78
CA ALA A 333 26.06 26.13 26.95
C ALA A 333 26.82 27.46 26.69
N TYR A 334 28.12 27.44 26.34
CA TYR A 334 28.95 28.63 26.03
C TYR A 334 29.61 28.54 24.64
N PHE A 335 29.69 29.65 23.90
CA PHE A 335 30.16 29.69 22.51
C PHE A 335 31.18 30.82 22.28
N ASP A 336 32.18 30.56 21.43
CA ASP A 336 33.22 31.49 20.99
C ASP A 336 33.52 31.25 19.50
N ILE A 337 33.70 32.29 18.69
CA ILE A 337 33.88 32.19 17.23
C ILE A 337 35.09 33.05 16.81
N VAL A 338 35.96 32.51 15.95
CA VAL A 338 37.15 33.17 15.37
C VAL A 338 37.18 32.98 13.85
N ALA A 339 38.01 33.73 13.10
CA ALA A 339 38.06 33.62 11.63
C ALA A 339 39.13 32.62 11.19
N ASP A 340 38.91 31.94 10.06
CA ASP A 340 39.88 31.02 9.45
C ASP A 340 40.62 31.64 8.25
N ASP A 341 41.94 31.50 8.25
CA ASP A 341 42.89 31.98 7.22
C ASP A 341 43.85 30.84 6.80
N THR A 342 43.51 29.58 7.12
CA THR A 342 44.38 28.39 6.95
C THR A 342 44.10 27.70 5.61
N PRO A 343 45.11 27.37 4.78
CA PRO A 343 44.89 26.55 3.59
C PRO A 343 44.92 25.05 3.88
N PRO A 344 44.12 24.25 3.15
CA PRO A 344 44.04 22.81 3.33
C PRO A 344 45.37 22.15 2.94
N ALA A 345 45.76 21.13 3.71
CA ALA A 345 46.94 20.32 3.49
C ALA A 345 46.58 18.83 3.54
N VAL A 346 47.34 17.97 2.86
CA VAL A 346 47.15 16.52 2.98
C VAL A 346 47.75 16.04 4.31
N THR A 347 46.94 15.34 5.10
CA THR A 347 47.35 14.73 6.37
C THR A 347 47.72 13.26 6.21
N GLU A 348 47.01 12.53 5.35
CA GLU A 348 47.21 11.09 5.13
C GLU A 348 46.91 10.69 3.68
N VAL A 349 47.67 9.70 3.18
CA VAL A 349 47.37 8.99 1.91
C VAL A 349 47.61 7.50 2.14
N THR A 350 46.57 6.68 2.00
CA THR A 350 46.58 5.24 2.25
C THR A 350 45.94 4.45 1.11
N SER A 351 46.22 3.15 1.06
CA SER A 351 45.63 2.23 0.08
C SER A 351 45.62 0.82 0.67
N HIS A 352 44.43 0.32 0.96
CA HIS A 352 44.14 -1.00 1.53
C HIS A 352 43.37 -1.91 0.57
N ASP A 353 42.89 -1.37 -0.55
CA ASP A 353 42.40 -2.08 -1.72
C ASP A 353 43.34 -1.79 -2.92
N PRO A 354 43.65 -2.76 -3.79
CA PRO A 354 44.57 -2.55 -4.91
C PRO A 354 44.04 -1.59 -5.98
N ASN A 355 42.77 -1.18 -5.96
CA ASN A 355 42.17 -0.27 -6.93
C ASN A 355 41.75 1.08 -6.34
N GLU A 356 42.02 1.33 -5.06
CA GLU A 356 41.62 2.57 -4.39
C GLU A 356 42.77 3.23 -3.62
N VAL A 357 42.78 4.56 -3.66
CA VAL A 357 43.69 5.41 -2.88
C VAL A 357 42.86 6.42 -2.11
N VAL A 358 42.97 6.39 -0.78
CA VAL A 358 42.30 7.30 0.15
C VAL A 358 43.22 8.48 0.43
N VAL A 359 42.69 9.70 0.34
CA VAL A 359 43.40 10.97 0.57
C VAL A 359 42.64 11.76 1.62
N VAL A 360 43.28 12.08 2.74
CA VAL A 360 42.68 12.86 3.83
C VAL A 360 43.30 14.24 3.90
N PHE A 361 42.46 15.26 3.95
CA PHE A 361 42.85 16.68 4.10
C PHE A 361 42.77 17.13 5.57
N SER A 362 43.48 18.21 5.90
CA SER A 362 43.55 18.80 7.26
C SER A 362 42.24 19.41 7.75
N GLU A 363 41.34 19.69 6.82
CA GLU A 363 40.12 20.46 6.99
C GLU A 363 39.16 20.20 5.81
N PRO A 364 37.86 20.52 5.94
CA PRO A 364 36.88 20.29 4.88
C PRO A 364 37.20 20.99 3.57
N VAL A 365 37.12 20.23 2.46
CA VAL A 365 37.36 20.70 1.09
C VAL A 365 36.08 20.69 0.24
N THR A 366 36.06 21.55 -0.79
CA THR A 366 34.89 21.73 -1.64
C THR A 366 34.74 20.63 -2.68
N GLY A 367 33.54 20.03 -2.74
CA GLY A 367 33.22 19.03 -3.76
C GLY A 367 33.36 19.51 -5.21
N ALA A 368 33.38 20.82 -5.46
CA ALA A 368 33.61 21.39 -6.79
C ALA A 368 35.07 21.25 -7.28
N THR A 369 36.04 21.10 -6.37
CA THR A 369 37.47 20.89 -6.71
C THR A 369 37.93 19.47 -6.34
N ALA A 370 37.41 18.91 -5.25
CA ALA A 370 37.78 17.60 -4.76
C ALA A 370 37.27 16.41 -5.61
N ASN A 371 36.16 16.56 -6.35
CA ASN A 371 35.63 15.53 -7.26
C ASN A 371 36.15 15.65 -8.71
N ASP A 372 37.03 16.61 -9.01
CA ASP A 372 37.64 16.74 -10.34
C ASP A 372 38.87 15.83 -10.42
N GLU A 373 38.80 14.74 -11.17
CA GLU A 373 39.90 13.76 -11.27
C GLU A 373 41.19 14.37 -11.84
N THR A 374 41.10 15.49 -12.56
CA THR A 374 42.28 16.14 -13.16
C THR A 374 43.17 16.86 -12.15
N ASN A 375 42.69 17.08 -10.91
CA ASN A 375 43.46 17.63 -9.80
C ASN A 375 44.40 16.60 -9.13
N TYR A 376 44.36 15.32 -9.54
CA TYR A 376 45.13 14.22 -8.95
C TYR A 376 45.98 13.51 -9.99
N THR A 377 47.28 13.34 -9.75
CA THR A 377 48.20 12.66 -10.68
C THR A 377 49.08 11.67 -9.92
N ILE A 378 49.13 10.40 -10.38
CA ILE A 378 49.95 9.34 -9.77
C ILE A 378 51.14 8.99 -10.67
N ASP A 379 52.35 9.06 -10.11
CA ASP A 379 53.65 8.85 -10.76
C ASP A 379 53.75 9.54 -12.14
N GLY A 380 53.40 10.83 -12.17
CA GLY A 380 53.41 11.66 -13.38
C GLY A 380 52.39 11.25 -14.45
N GLY A 381 51.30 10.59 -14.06
CA GLY A 381 50.24 10.10 -14.94
C GLY A 381 50.56 8.74 -15.57
N SER A 382 51.25 7.88 -14.82
CA SER A 382 51.56 6.51 -15.26
C SER A 382 50.68 5.43 -14.64
N ILE A 383 49.88 5.81 -13.62
CA ILE A 383 48.70 5.09 -13.14
C ILE A 383 47.49 5.97 -13.46
N ASP A 384 46.51 5.44 -14.20
CA ASP A 384 45.29 6.18 -14.53
C ASP A 384 44.40 6.33 -13.28
N VAL A 385 44.01 7.57 -12.97
CA VAL A 385 42.93 7.89 -12.02
C VAL A 385 41.64 8.03 -12.84
N SER A 386 40.68 7.16 -12.58
CA SER A 386 39.44 7.03 -13.37
C SER A 386 38.23 7.75 -12.77
N ASN A 387 38.32 8.11 -11.49
CA ASN A 387 37.29 8.80 -10.72
C ASN A 387 37.92 9.40 -9.45
N ALA A 388 37.40 10.54 -8.98
CA ALA A 388 37.71 11.12 -7.67
C ALA A 388 36.39 11.44 -6.94
N ALA A 389 36.22 10.91 -5.72
CA ALA A 389 34.99 11.03 -4.95
C ALA A 389 35.25 11.60 -3.54
N LEU A 390 34.82 12.84 -3.30
CA LEU A 390 34.76 13.47 -1.99
C LEU A 390 33.65 12.83 -1.14
N GLN A 391 33.99 12.45 0.08
CA GLN A 391 33.09 11.77 1.00
C GLN A 391 32.23 12.71 1.84
N PRO A 392 31.17 12.20 2.51
CA PRO A 392 30.28 13.01 3.35
C PRO A 392 30.96 13.70 4.55
N ASP A 393 32.17 13.28 4.93
CA ASP A 393 33.00 13.94 5.95
C ASP A 393 33.64 15.25 5.46
N LEU A 394 33.62 15.49 4.13
CA LEU A 394 34.25 16.59 3.42
C LEU A 394 35.78 16.67 3.54
N VAL A 395 36.43 15.74 4.22
CA VAL A 395 37.89 15.71 4.41
C VAL A 395 38.56 14.56 3.66
N THR A 396 37.80 13.53 3.27
CA THR A 396 38.32 12.35 2.60
C THR A 396 37.93 12.33 1.12
N VAL A 397 38.89 12.12 0.24
CA VAL A 397 38.68 11.85 -1.19
C VAL A 397 39.23 10.47 -1.53
N ILE A 398 38.49 9.72 -2.34
CA ILE A 398 38.94 8.42 -2.85
C ILE A 398 39.11 8.47 -4.35
N LEU A 399 40.27 8.00 -4.79
CA LEU A 399 40.68 7.90 -6.17
C LEU A 399 40.52 6.45 -6.61
N THR A 400 39.74 6.19 -7.66
CA THR A 400 39.63 4.86 -8.28
C THR A 400 40.73 4.71 -9.34
N THR A 401 41.65 3.76 -9.16
CA THR A 401 42.88 3.63 -9.96
C THR A 401 42.98 2.32 -10.74
N GLU A 402 43.94 2.23 -11.67
CA GLU A 402 44.46 0.94 -12.15
C GLU A 402 45.02 0.11 -10.97
N ILE A 403 45.01 -1.23 -11.11
CA ILE A 403 45.47 -2.19 -10.10
C ILE A 403 46.91 -1.89 -9.66
N LEU A 404 47.05 -1.41 -8.43
CA LEU A 404 48.30 -1.18 -7.73
C LEU A 404 48.97 -2.51 -7.36
N THR A 405 50.30 -2.51 -7.35
CA THR A 405 51.10 -3.67 -6.93
C THR A 405 51.48 -3.52 -5.46
N GLU A 406 51.17 -4.53 -4.65
CA GLU A 406 51.50 -4.56 -3.22
C GLU A 406 52.99 -4.28 -2.97
N GLU A 407 53.31 -3.60 -1.87
CA GLU A 407 54.66 -3.17 -1.48
C GLU A 407 55.36 -2.18 -2.44
N THR A 408 54.71 -1.78 -3.55
CA THR A 408 55.27 -0.80 -4.50
C THR A 408 54.97 0.63 -4.03
N SER A 409 55.99 1.50 -4.04
CA SER A 409 55.83 2.91 -3.70
C SER A 409 55.45 3.75 -4.91
N TYR A 410 54.42 4.57 -4.75
CA TYR A 410 53.85 5.48 -5.74
C TYR A 410 53.87 6.92 -5.22
N THR A 411 53.91 7.90 -6.13
CA THR A 411 53.89 9.33 -5.82
C THR A 411 52.55 9.94 -6.26
N LEU A 412 51.76 10.46 -5.33
CA LEU A 412 50.58 11.28 -5.62
C LEU A 412 50.96 12.75 -5.64
N GLU A 413 50.53 13.48 -6.67
CA GLU A 413 50.64 14.93 -6.85
C GLU A 413 49.22 15.52 -6.85
N ILE A 414 48.99 16.61 -6.10
CA ILE A 414 47.66 17.23 -5.93
C ILE A 414 47.75 18.74 -6.10
N GLU A 415 46.86 19.33 -6.91
CA GLU A 415 46.72 20.78 -7.07
C GLU A 415 45.25 21.25 -7.08
N GLY A 416 45.00 22.55 -7.00
CA GLY A 416 43.68 23.15 -7.26
C GLY A 416 42.60 23.03 -6.17
N ILE A 417 42.78 22.18 -5.16
CA ILE A 417 41.79 21.94 -4.08
C ILE A 417 41.55 23.20 -3.24
N LEU A 418 40.28 23.52 -2.99
CA LEU A 418 39.81 24.64 -2.15
C LEU A 418 39.12 24.14 -0.87
N ASP A 419 39.41 24.76 0.27
CA ASP A 419 38.69 24.53 1.53
C ASP A 419 37.24 25.07 1.53
N CYS A 420 36.49 24.73 2.57
CA CYS A 420 35.13 25.21 2.83
C CYS A 420 35.03 26.53 3.61
N SER A 421 36.13 27.27 3.85
CA SER A 421 36.07 28.58 4.53
C SER A 421 35.31 29.60 3.68
N ILE A 422 34.86 30.70 4.30
CA ILE A 422 34.18 31.78 3.56
C ILE A 422 35.14 32.46 2.55
N ALA A 423 36.44 32.41 2.82
CA ALA A 423 37.48 32.93 1.93
C ALA A 423 37.85 31.96 0.78
N GLY A 424 37.71 30.66 1.00
CA GLY A 424 38.09 29.58 0.08
C GLY A 424 39.59 29.54 -0.17
N ASN A 425 40.39 29.15 0.81
CA ASN A 425 41.84 29.08 0.64
C ASN A 425 42.22 27.84 -0.19
N THR A 426 43.29 27.96 -0.98
CA THR A 426 43.73 26.93 -1.93
C THR A 426 44.92 26.15 -1.38
N ILE A 427 44.91 24.83 -1.56
CA ILE A 427 46.04 23.94 -1.24
C ILE A 427 47.36 24.44 -1.86
N ASP A 428 48.48 24.16 -1.19
CA ASP A 428 49.81 24.47 -1.75
C ASP A 428 50.02 23.70 -3.06
N PRO A 429 50.26 24.36 -4.20
CA PRO A 429 50.45 23.72 -5.51
C PRO A 429 51.75 22.90 -5.61
N ALA A 430 52.56 22.81 -4.55
CA ALA A 430 53.70 21.89 -4.44
C ALA A 430 53.37 20.61 -3.66
N THR A 431 52.10 20.30 -3.41
CA THR A 431 51.68 19.13 -2.62
C THR A 431 51.96 17.82 -3.34
N SER A 432 52.80 16.98 -2.72
CA SER A 432 53.14 15.64 -3.21
C SER A 432 53.39 14.69 -2.04
N VAL A 433 52.84 13.48 -2.11
CA VAL A 433 52.88 12.46 -1.06
C VAL A 433 53.27 11.12 -1.66
N VAL A 434 54.11 10.34 -0.96
CA VAL A 434 54.51 8.99 -1.36
C VAL A 434 53.71 7.98 -0.54
N PHE A 435 53.03 7.04 -1.20
CA PHE A 435 52.22 5.99 -0.58
C PHE A 435 52.56 4.61 -1.17
N ALA A 436 51.97 3.55 -0.62
CA ALA A 436 52.07 2.18 -1.14
C ALA A 436 50.82 1.38 -0.77
N TYR A 437 50.33 0.52 -1.66
CA TYR A 437 49.25 -0.43 -1.37
C TYR A 437 49.73 -1.55 -0.44
N ARG A 438 48.95 -1.82 0.63
CA ARG A 438 49.19 -2.88 1.63
C ARG A 438 47.87 -3.46 2.14
N GLU A 439 47.63 -4.76 1.91
CA GLU A 439 46.49 -5.47 2.51
C GLU A 439 46.70 -5.71 4.02
N THR A 440 47.94 -5.97 4.46
CA THR A 440 48.29 -6.21 5.86
C THR A 440 49.31 -5.20 6.40
N GLY A 441 49.32 -5.00 7.72
CA GLY A 441 50.31 -4.18 8.41
C GLY A 441 49.83 -3.55 9.72
N THR A 442 48.52 -3.45 9.93
CA THR A 442 47.90 -2.77 11.07
C THR A 442 46.61 -3.44 11.53
N ILE A 443 46.13 -3.07 12.71
CA ILE A 443 44.78 -3.35 13.20
C ILE A 443 44.11 -2.03 13.63
N LEU A 444 42.81 -1.88 13.40
CA LEU A 444 42.08 -0.68 13.82
C LEU A 444 41.93 -0.69 15.35
N ARG A 445 42.34 0.41 15.99
CA ARG A 445 42.14 0.71 17.41
C ARG A 445 41.22 1.92 17.54
N GLU A 446 40.13 1.74 18.26
CA GLU A 446 39.12 2.74 18.54
C GLU A 446 38.99 2.93 20.04
N VAL A 447 38.84 4.18 20.47
CA VAL A 447 38.90 4.58 21.88
C VAL A 447 37.63 5.34 22.23
N TRP A 448 36.98 5.00 23.33
CA TRP A 448 35.93 5.81 23.94
C TRP A 448 36.45 6.36 25.26
N THR A 449 36.24 7.64 25.53
CA THR A 449 36.83 8.33 26.68
C THR A 449 35.76 8.98 27.56
N GLY A 450 36.11 9.29 28.82
CA GLY A 450 35.26 10.12 29.68
C GLY A 450 34.16 9.37 30.44
N PHE A 451 34.26 8.06 30.61
CA PHE A 451 33.26 7.26 31.33
C PHE A 451 33.88 6.27 32.33
N SER A 452 33.29 6.26 33.53
CA SER A 452 33.71 5.44 34.66
C SER A 452 33.25 3.98 34.53
N GLY A 453 33.94 3.08 35.22
CA GLY A 453 33.66 1.65 35.23
C GLY A 453 34.91 0.85 34.88
N THR A 454 34.87 -0.46 35.12
CA THR A 454 36.00 -1.38 34.93
C THR A 454 35.59 -2.65 34.18
N ALA A 455 34.29 -2.83 33.87
CA ALA A 455 33.79 -3.98 33.14
C ALA A 455 33.61 -3.65 31.66
N VAL A 456 33.84 -4.63 30.77
CA VAL A 456 33.57 -4.45 29.32
C VAL A 456 32.10 -4.10 29.05
N SER A 457 31.17 -4.51 29.92
CA SER A 457 29.76 -4.06 29.86
C SER A 457 29.58 -2.55 30.00
N ASP A 458 30.51 -1.85 30.66
CA ASP A 458 30.47 -0.40 30.79
C ASP A 458 30.86 0.26 29.45
N LEU A 459 31.79 -0.34 28.69
CA LEU A 459 32.14 0.08 27.32
C LEU A 459 31.04 -0.27 26.32
N VAL A 460 30.56 -1.52 26.32
CA VAL A 460 29.54 -1.97 25.36
C VAL A 460 28.17 -1.33 25.65
N GLY A 461 27.94 -0.85 26.89
CA GLY A 461 26.80 -0.03 27.29
C GLY A 461 27.00 1.48 27.11
N HIS A 462 28.16 1.93 26.61
CA HIS A 462 28.42 3.35 26.35
C HIS A 462 27.58 3.84 25.15
N PRO A 463 26.90 4.99 25.22
CA PRO A 463 25.99 5.45 24.16
C PRO A 463 26.68 5.65 22.80
N ASP A 464 27.96 6.01 22.81
CA ASP A 464 28.75 6.22 21.59
C ASP A 464 29.38 4.91 21.05
N TYR A 465 29.27 3.78 21.77
CA TYR A 465 29.73 2.48 21.28
C TYR A 465 28.60 1.77 20.52
N PRO A 466 28.84 1.18 19.33
CA PRO A 466 30.12 0.99 18.65
C PRO A 466 30.48 2.06 17.58
N HIS A 467 29.71 3.13 17.42
CA HIS A 467 29.74 3.93 16.16
C HIS A 467 30.46 5.28 16.25
N SER A 468 30.86 5.75 17.43
CA SER A 468 31.42 7.10 17.61
C SER A 468 32.58 7.11 18.62
N PRO A 469 33.72 6.46 18.31
CA PRO A 469 34.91 6.56 19.12
C PRO A 469 35.40 8.01 19.26
N SER A 470 35.97 8.34 20.42
CA SER A 470 36.66 9.59 20.72
C SER A 470 38.01 9.73 20.00
N ASP A 471 38.64 8.62 19.64
CA ASP A 471 39.94 8.55 18.93
C ASP A 471 40.03 7.24 18.14
N THR A 472 40.70 7.28 16.99
CA THR A 472 40.91 6.13 16.08
C THR A 472 42.34 6.11 15.58
N SER A 473 42.99 4.95 15.64
CA SER A 473 44.40 4.77 15.32
C SER A 473 44.64 3.39 14.68
N TYR A 474 45.70 3.25 13.90
CA TYR A 474 46.08 1.98 13.27
C TYR A 474 47.36 1.44 13.91
N GLU A 475 47.24 0.37 14.68
CA GLU A 475 48.34 -0.17 15.47
C GLU A 475 49.09 -1.29 14.73
N THR A 476 50.43 -1.24 14.76
CA THR A 476 51.30 -2.24 14.10
C THR A 476 51.52 -3.52 14.94
N LEU A 477 50.86 -3.61 16.09
CA LEU A 477 50.79 -4.76 16.98
C LEU A 477 49.35 -4.88 17.48
N PHE A 478 48.90 -6.08 17.85
CA PHE A 478 47.64 -6.26 18.57
C PHE A 478 47.78 -5.90 20.06
N GLU A 479 48.17 -4.66 20.32
CA GLU A 479 48.47 -4.12 21.64
C GLU A 479 48.27 -2.60 21.65
N THR A 480 47.72 -2.06 22.73
CA THR A 480 47.63 -0.61 22.93
C THR A 480 48.93 -0.05 23.49
N PRO A 481 49.18 1.26 23.33
CA PRO A 481 50.04 1.99 24.25
C PRO A 481 49.63 1.73 25.72
N VAL A 482 50.60 1.87 26.63
CA VAL A 482 50.40 1.62 28.06
C VAL A 482 50.54 2.90 28.87
N ASN A 483 49.78 3.01 29.95
CA ASN A 483 49.80 4.14 30.90
C ASN A 483 49.58 5.51 30.20
N ILE A 484 48.60 5.56 29.29
CA ILE A 484 48.21 6.75 28.54
C ILE A 484 46.98 7.47 29.10
N MET A 485 46.04 6.80 29.79
CA MET A 485 44.75 7.42 30.18
C MET A 485 43.99 6.63 31.28
N ASP A 486 43.23 7.33 32.13
CA ASP A 486 42.22 6.72 33.04
C ASP A 486 40.79 6.89 32.49
N ASN A 487 39.83 6.06 32.92
CA ASN A 487 38.39 6.18 32.63
C ASN A 487 38.04 6.19 31.13
N TYR A 488 38.55 5.19 30.43
CA TYR A 488 38.34 5.01 28.99
C TYR A 488 37.99 3.54 28.65
N GLY A 489 37.74 3.25 27.39
CA GLY A 489 37.62 1.89 26.89
C GLY A 489 38.09 1.79 25.44
N VAL A 490 38.49 0.60 25.03
CA VAL A 490 39.11 0.34 23.72
C VAL A 490 38.39 -0.79 23.01
N ARG A 491 38.22 -0.64 21.69
CA ARG A 491 38.05 -1.75 20.76
C ARG A 491 39.26 -1.79 19.84
N MET A 492 39.93 -2.94 19.77
CA MET A 492 40.88 -3.23 18.69
C MET A 492 40.25 -4.31 17.81
N GLN A 493 40.05 -4.05 16.52
CA GLN A 493 39.36 -4.95 15.60
C GLN A 493 39.95 -4.97 14.19
N GLY A 494 39.74 -6.09 13.50
CA GLY A 494 40.26 -6.32 12.17
C GLY A 494 40.23 -7.81 11.84
N TRP A 495 41.11 -8.20 10.93
CA TRP A 495 41.26 -9.56 10.47
C TRP A 495 42.61 -10.13 10.89
N VAL A 496 42.63 -11.36 11.40
CA VAL A 496 43.88 -12.12 11.60
C VAL A 496 44.12 -13.06 10.42
N HIS A 497 45.33 -13.04 9.89
CA HIS A 497 45.80 -13.80 8.74
C HIS A 497 46.85 -14.85 9.18
N PRO A 498 46.48 -16.13 9.39
CA PRO A 498 47.42 -17.12 9.89
C PRO A 498 48.52 -17.39 8.87
N PRO A 499 49.81 -17.33 9.25
CA PRO A 499 50.93 -17.64 8.34
C PRO A 499 51.11 -19.15 8.09
N VAL A 500 50.51 -20.01 8.92
CA VAL A 500 50.56 -21.47 8.80
C VAL A 500 49.24 -22.10 9.26
N SER A 501 48.84 -23.21 8.65
CA SER A 501 47.69 -23.98 9.15
C SER A 501 48.10 -24.80 10.36
N GLY A 502 47.31 -24.78 11.43
CA GLY A 502 47.62 -25.47 12.68
C GLY A 502 46.69 -25.06 13.82
N ASN A 503 46.99 -25.50 15.04
CA ASN A 503 46.27 -25.01 16.22
C ASN A 503 46.95 -23.79 16.80
N TYR A 504 46.12 -22.84 17.20
CA TYR A 504 46.46 -21.60 17.85
C TYR A 504 45.78 -21.56 19.23
N THR A 505 46.49 -21.01 20.21
CA THR A 505 45.94 -20.60 21.51
C THR A 505 46.10 -19.09 21.59
N PHE A 506 45.01 -18.37 21.83
CA PHE A 506 45.02 -16.92 22.00
C PHE A 506 45.06 -16.54 23.47
N TRP A 507 45.63 -15.37 23.74
CA TRP A 507 45.82 -14.81 25.07
C TRP A 507 45.46 -13.33 25.09
N ILE A 508 44.87 -12.85 26.18
CA ILE A 508 44.57 -11.43 26.42
C ILE A 508 45.10 -10.97 27.79
N ALA A 509 45.62 -9.75 27.86
CA ALA A 509 45.97 -9.06 29.10
C ALA A 509 45.48 -7.61 29.04
N SER A 510 44.72 -7.16 30.05
CA SER A 510 44.21 -5.79 30.22
C SER A 510 44.33 -5.33 31.67
N ASP A 511 44.55 -4.03 31.95
CA ASP A 511 44.68 -3.52 33.34
C ASP A 511 43.35 -3.18 34.04
N ASP A 512 42.24 -3.50 33.38
CA ASP A 512 40.93 -3.75 34.01
C ASP A 512 40.22 -4.84 33.17
N GLY A 513 38.88 -4.90 33.17
CA GLY A 513 38.10 -5.90 32.42
C GLY A 513 38.34 -5.84 30.90
N GLY A 514 38.59 -7.00 30.30
CA GLY A 514 38.85 -7.13 28.86
C GLY A 514 38.30 -8.42 28.27
N GLU A 515 37.97 -8.41 26.97
CA GLU A 515 37.35 -9.54 26.26
C GLU A 515 38.00 -9.72 24.88
N LEU A 516 38.33 -10.96 24.51
CA LEU A 516 38.82 -11.31 23.18
C LEU A 516 37.81 -12.17 22.43
N TRP A 517 37.40 -11.69 21.27
CA TRP A 517 36.45 -12.31 20.37
C TRP A 517 37.14 -12.74 19.07
N LEU A 518 36.80 -13.92 18.55
CA LEU A 518 37.30 -14.44 17.26
C LEU A 518 36.16 -15.12 16.50
N SER A 519 36.05 -14.90 15.19
CA SER A 519 35.12 -15.59 14.30
C SER A 519 35.68 -16.92 13.76
N THR A 520 34.79 -17.80 13.33
CA THR A 520 35.14 -19.06 12.66
C THR A 520 35.64 -18.86 11.23
N ASP A 521 35.46 -17.66 10.68
CA ASP A 521 35.68 -17.29 9.29
C ASP A 521 35.75 -15.76 9.14
N ALA A 522 35.63 -15.27 7.91
CA ALA A 522 35.64 -13.85 7.56
C ALA A 522 34.31 -13.13 7.87
N ASP A 523 33.24 -13.81 8.28
CA ASP A 523 31.98 -13.13 8.61
C ASP A 523 32.04 -12.63 10.07
N THR A 524 31.80 -11.32 10.26
CA THR A 524 31.84 -10.71 11.60
C THR A 524 30.75 -11.28 12.51
N ALA A 525 29.65 -11.80 11.98
CA ALA A 525 28.53 -12.36 12.75
C ALA A 525 28.90 -13.64 13.49
N ASN A 526 29.84 -14.44 12.98
CA ASN A 526 30.22 -15.74 13.56
C ASN A 526 31.21 -15.65 14.75
N LYS A 527 31.50 -14.43 15.23
CA LYS A 527 32.40 -14.16 16.37
C LYS A 527 31.94 -14.77 17.70
N GLN A 528 32.88 -15.38 18.41
CA GLN A 528 32.69 -15.99 19.73
C GLN A 528 33.69 -15.41 20.74
N LEU A 529 33.29 -15.28 22.00
CA LEU A 529 34.21 -14.90 23.09
C LEU A 529 35.14 -16.09 23.37
N ILE A 530 36.45 -15.88 23.22
CA ILE A 530 37.46 -16.94 23.34
C ILE A 530 38.38 -16.78 24.56
N ALA A 531 38.56 -15.57 25.09
CA ALA A 531 39.31 -15.29 26.32
C ALA A 531 38.86 -13.95 26.94
N TRP A 532 39.11 -13.73 28.24
CA TRP A 532 38.77 -12.48 28.93
C TRP A 532 39.61 -12.26 30.21
N VAL A 533 39.64 -11.03 30.70
CA VAL A 533 40.14 -10.60 32.02
C VAL A 533 38.96 -10.04 32.82
N SER A 534 38.87 -10.35 34.11
CA SER A 534 37.71 -9.98 34.95
C SER A 534 38.01 -8.98 36.06
N GLU A 535 39.24 -8.93 36.57
CA GLU A 535 39.72 -7.85 37.43
C GLU A 535 40.69 -6.97 36.63
N TRP A 536 41.98 -7.30 36.61
CA TRP A 536 43.05 -6.58 35.90
C TRP A 536 44.30 -7.46 35.77
N THR A 537 45.24 -7.10 34.90
CA THR A 537 46.51 -7.80 34.65
C THR A 537 47.56 -6.80 34.17
N SER A 538 48.79 -6.91 34.67
CA SER A 538 49.88 -6.06 34.18
C SER A 538 50.16 -6.32 32.69
N SER A 539 50.73 -5.33 32.00
CA SER A 539 51.04 -5.43 30.57
C SER A 539 51.81 -6.73 30.22
N ARG A 540 51.19 -7.54 29.37
CA ARG A 540 51.66 -8.87 28.92
C ARG A 540 51.82 -9.93 30.04
N GLU A 541 51.10 -9.79 31.15
CA GLU A 541 50.95 -10.81 32.20
C GLU A 541 49.87 -11.81 31.78
N TRP A 542 50.26 -12.95 31.20
CA TRP A 542 49.32 -13.90 30.59
C TRP A 542 48.70 -14.93 31.54
N ASP A 543 49.27 -15.11 32.74
CA ASP A 543 49.01 -16.24 33.63
C ASP A 543 48.42 -15.88 35.01
N LYS A 544 47.81 -14.70 35.14
CA LYS A 544 47.17 -14.22 36.38
C LYS A 544 45.75 -14.78 36.56
N GLU A 545 44.94 -14.77 35.50
CA GLU A 545 43.59 -15.36 35.48
C GLU A 545 43.51 -16.52 34.48
N SER A 546 42.84 -17.63 34.84
CA SER A 546 42.73 -18.81 33.97
C SER A 546 41.91 -18.59 32.69
N ASN A 547 41.14 -17.51 32.65
CA ASN A 547 40.28 -17.10 31.53
C ASN A 547 41.00 -16.22 30.49
N GLN A 548 42.25 -15.83 30.75
CA GLN A 548 43.09 -15.12 29.78
C GLN A 548 43.45 -15.97 28.56
N GLN A 549 43.26 -17.29 28.63
CA GLN A 549 43.65 -18.27 27.62
C GLN A 549 42.44 -18.85 26.88
N SER A 550 42.50 -18.91 25.55
CA SER A 550 41.51 -19.64 24.76
C SER A 550 41.69 -21.16 24.81
N SER A 551 40.64 -21.90 24.43
CA SER A 551 40.82 -23.28 23.95
C SER A 551 41.71 -23.31 22.69
N LEU A 552 42.16 -24.50 22.29
CA LEU A 552 42.83 -24.69 20.99
C LEU A 552 41.83 -24.38 19.86
N ILE A 553 42.22 -23.49 18.95
CA ILE A 553 41.46 -23.08 17.77
C ILE A 553 42.28 -23.48 16.53
N SER A 554 41.70 -24.27 15.62
CA SER A 554 42.36 -24.66 14.38
C SER A 554 42.14 -23.61 13.30
N LEU A 555 43.21 -23.01 12.79
CA LEU A 555 43.18 -21.99 11.73
C LEU A 555 43.90 -22.47 10.47
N THR A 556 43.52 -21.92 9.33
CA THR A 556 44.07 -22.23 8.00
C THR A 556 44.93 -21.08 7.48
N ALA A 557 46.10 -21.39 6.92
CA ALA A 557 47.01 -20.39 6.35
C ALA A 557 46.34 -19.57 5.22
N GLY A 558 46.53 -18.24 5.24
CA GLY A 558 46.01 -17.35 4.19
C GLY A 558 44.48 -17.30 4.10
N GLN A 559 43.78 -17.53 5.21
CA GLN A 559 42.36 -17.23 5.37
C GLN A 559 42.24 -16.09 6.39
N LYS A 560 41.39 -15.09 6.14
CA LYS A 560 41.12 -14.01 7.09
C LYS A 560 40.05 -14.44 8.11
N TYR A 561 40.22 -14.11 9.39
CA TYR A 561 39.26 -14.41 10.46
C TYR A 561 38.99 -13.15 11.29
N TYR A 562 37.72 -12.81 11.56
CA TYR A 562 37.41 -11.61 12.35
C TYR A 562 37.98 -11.75 13.75
N ILE A 563 38.72 -10.75 14.22
CA ILE A 563 39.27 -10.71 15.57
C ILE A 563 39.00 -9.35 16.20
N ARG A 564 38.57 -9.36 17.47
CA ARG A 564 38.25 -8.14 18.22
C ARG A 564 38.60 -8.29 19.69
N ALA A 565 39.46 -7.42 20.20
CA ALA A 565 39.64 -7.25 21.64
C ALA A 565 38.87 -6.01 22.12
N LEU A 566 38.31 -6.12 23.33
CA LEU A 566 37.70 -5.04 24.08
C LEU A 566 38.45 -4.89 25.41
N MET A 567 38.55 -3.67 25.92
CA MET A 567 39.02 -3.37 27.27
C MET A 567 38.25 -2.17 27.82
N LYS A 568 37.94 -2.18 29.11
CA LYS A 568 37.47 -1.00 29.86
C LYS A 568 38.51 -0.69 30.92
N GLU A 569 39.03 0.53 30.92
CA GLU A 569 40.00 1.02 31.91
C GLU A 569 39.34 1.97 32.91
N GLY A 570 39.44 1.68 34.21
CA GLY A 570 38.93 2.51 35.29
C GLY A 570 39.93 3.56 35.76
N SER A 571 41.01 3.13 36.42
CA SER A 571 42.06 4.01 36.92
C SER A 571 43.28 3.24 37.43
N GLY A 572 44.49 3.60 36.98
CA GLY A 572 45.69 2.93 37.47
C GLY A 572 46.93 3.08 36.59
N ASP A 573 47.54 1.94 36.28
CA ASP A 573 48.28 1.77 35.04
C ASP A 573 47.23 1.52 33.93
N ASP A 574 47.59 1.34 32.66
CA ASP A 574 46.62 0.87 31.66
C ASP A 574 47.28 0.05 30.55
N ASN A 575 46.60 -1.01 30.09
CA ASN A 575 47.01 -1.81 28.93
C ASN A 575 45.86 -2.61 28.31
N LEU A 576 46.00 -2.96 27.04
CA LEU A 576 45.35 -4.08 26.37
C LEU A 576 46.35 -4.72 25.41
N ALA A 577 46.55 -6.03 25.51
CA ALA A 577 47.48 -6.78 24.67
C ALA A 577 46.90 -8.15 24.29
N VAL A 578 47.02 -8.53 23.02
CA VAL A 578 46.61 -9.84 22.50
C VAL A 578 47.82 -10.58 21.95
N ALA A 579 47.99 -11.80 22.41
CA ALA A 579 49.02 -12.71 21.94
C ALA A 579 48.41 -14.00 21.39
N TRP A 580 49.19 -14.70 20.58
CA TRP A 580 48.90 -16.06 20.16
C TRP A 580 50.06 -17.01 20.50
N GLN A 581 49.77 -18.29 20.47
CA GLN A 581 50.74 -19.37 20.57
C GLN A 581 50.38 -20.42 19.53
N ARG A 582 51.29 -20.61 18.56
CA ARG A 582 51.24 -21.65 17.53
C ARG A 582 51.64 -22.99 18.17
N ASP A 583 51.20 -24.13 17.62
CA ASP A 583 51.53 -25.48 18.12
C ASP A 583 53.01 -25.66 18.52
N GLY A 584 53.28 -25.71 19.83
CA GLY A 584 54.63 -25.88 20.41
C GLY A 584 55.56 -24.65 20.39
N GLY A 585 55.06 -23.48 19.98
CA GLY A 585 55.78 -22.20 19.98
C GLY A 585 55.74 -21.47 21.33
N SER A 586 56.34 -20.27 21.37
CA SER A 586 56.18 -19.30 22.45
C SER A 586 54.88 -18.51 22.30
N VAL A 587 54.39 -17.95 23.41
CA VAL A 587 53.37 -16.88 23.38
C VAL A 587 54.04 -15.61 22.86
N GLU A 588 53.46 -15.00 21.82
CA GLU A 588 53.94 -13.77 21.18
C GLU A 588 52.77 -12.84 20.85
N ILE A 589 52.95 -11.52 21.02
CA ILE A 589 51.99 -10.51 20.54
C ILE A 589 51.80 -10.71 19.04
N ILE A 590 50.56 -10.60 18.55
CA ILE A 590 50.27 -10.74 17.12
C ILE A 590 50.79 -9.48 16.41
N PRO A 591 51.78 -9.57 15.49
CA PRO A 591 52.29 -8.43 14.75
C PRO A 591 51.39 -8.05 13.59
N GLY A 592 51.45 -6.77 13.20
CA GLY A 592 50.68 -6.20 12.09
C GLY A 592 50.87 -6.89 10.73
N GLU A 593 52.00 -7.58 10.49
CA GLU A 593 52.21 -8.41 9.28
C GLU A 593 51.21 -9.58 9.13
N TYR A 594 50.45 -9.88 10.18
CA TYR A 594 49.36 -10.88 10.16
C TYR A 594 48.01 -10.27 10.50
N LEU A 595 47.88 -8.95 10.43
CA LEU A 595 46.66 -8.20 10.72
C LEU A 595 46.33 -7.26 9.55
N SER A 596 45.04 -7.13 9.28
CA SER A 596 44.50 -6.00 8.50
C SER A 596 43.39 -5.32 9.30
N PRO A 597 43.16 -4.01 9.13
CA PRO A 597 42.08 -3.30 9.82
C PRO A 597 40.71 -3.79 9.36
N TYR A 598 39.67 -3.43 10.13
CA TYR A 598 38.27 -3.52 9.73
C TYR A 598 37.81 -2.14 9.26
N SER A 599 37.08 -2.06 8.15
CA SER A 599 36.72 -0.80 7.48
C SER A 599 35.41 -0.17 7.95
N GLY A 600 34.42 -1.00 8.30
CA GLY A 600 33.05 -0.56 8.56
C GLY A 600 32.12 -0.88 7.39
N PRO A 601 30.85 -0.44 7.45
CA PRO A 601 29.89 -0.62 6.36
C PRO A 601 30.10 0.41 5.23
N PRO A 602 29.69 0.10 3.99
CA PRO A 602 29.94 0.96 2.84
C PRO A 602 29.03 2.20 2.85
N VAL A 603 29.31 3.15 1.96
CA VAL A 603 28.43 4.28 1.62
C VAL A 603 27.85 4.07 0.22
N VAL A 604 26.60 4.48 -0.03
CA VAL A 604 25.98 4.39 -1.37
C VAL A 604 24.91 5.47 -1.62
N ALA A 605 24.88 5.99 -2.85
CA ALA A 605 23.87 6.94 -3.33
C ALA A 605 23.46 6.66 -4.78
N VAL A 606 22.16 6.72 -5.09
CA VAL A 606 21.66 6.74 -6.47
C VAL A 606 21.92 8.12 -7.07
N THR A 607 22.52 8.16 -8.26
CA THR A 607 22.93 9.39 -8.97
C THR A 607 22.19 9.62 -10.28
N SER A 608 21.45 8.60 -10.76
CA SER A 608 20.50 8.71 -11.87
C SER A 608 19.46 7.58 -11.74
N PRO A 609 18.17 7.79 -12.07
CA PRO A 609 17.53 9.04 -12.51
C PRO A 609 17.53 10.13 -11.43
N ASN A 610 17.04 11.33 -11.77
CA ASN A 610 16.84 12.41 -10.80
C ASN A 610 15.53 12.22 -10.02
N ASP A 611 15.47 12.74 -8.80
CA ASP A 611 14.24 12.80 -8.01
C ASP A 611 13.22 13.72 -8.69
N GLY A 612 11.95 13.27 -8.79
CA GLY A 612 10.88 13.94 -9.53
C GLY A 612 10.97 13.82 -11.06
N GLN A 613 11.81 12.93 -11.61
CA GLN A 613 11.94 12.78 -13.07
C GLN A 613 10.69 12.12 -13.68
N LEU A 614 10.08 12.78 -14.68
CA LEU A 614 9.01 12.21 -15.50
C LEU A 614 9.55 11.19 -16.52
N VAL A 615 8.83 10.09 -16.72
CA VAL A 615 9.19 9.01 -17.67
C VAL A 615 7.92 8.46 -18.35
N ASP A 616 7.99 8.10 -19.64
CA ASP A 616 6.90 7.43 -20.35
C ASP A 616 6.63 6.00 -19.86
N ALA A 617 5.35 5.61 -19.83
CA ALA A 617 4.95 4.24 -19.53
C ALA A 617 5.51 3.24 -20.56
N GLY A 618 6.08 2.13 -20.07
CA GLY A 618 6.74 1.12 -20.88
C GLY A 618 8.20 1.45 -21.26
N ALA A 619 8.74 2.60 -20.85
CA ALA A 619 10.15 2.92 -21.05
C ALA A 619 11.09 2.03 -20.21
N ASN A 620 12.36 1.99 -20.61
CA ASN A 620 13.43 1.35 -19.84
C ASN A 620 14.23 2.44 -19.12
N VAL A 621 14.23 2.44 -17.78
CA VAL A 621 14.94 3.43 -16.97
C VAL A 621 16.31 2.89 -16.58
N GLY A 622 17.37 3.62 -16.95
CA GLY A 622 18.72 3.35 -16.47
C GLY A 622 18.90 3.91 -15.05
N ILE A 623 19.43 3.09 -14.15
CA ILE A 623 19.70 3.48 -12.76
C ILE A 623 21.22 3.42 -12.54
N VAL A 624 21.80 4.45 -11.96
CA VAL A 624 23.23 4.56 -11.66
C VAL A 624 23.41 4.90 -10.19
N ALA A 625 24.41 4.30 -9.55
CA ALA A 625 24.78 4.60 -8.17
C ALA A 625 26.30 4.71 -7.99
N ASN A 626 26.71 5.52 -7.02
CA ASN A 626 28.07 5.56 -6.51
C ASN A 626 28.09 4.80 -5.17
N ALA A 627 29.11 3.95 -4.95
CA ALA A 627 29.31 3.23 -3.70
C ALA A 627 30.81 3.08 -3.39
N TRP A 628 31.16 3.03 -2.11
CA TRP A 628 32.55 3.02 -1.61
C TRP A 628 32.65 2.50 -0.15
N ASP A 629 33.81 1.99 0.29
CA ASP A 629 34.09 1.56 1.68
C ASP A 629 35.46 2.04 2.23
N ALA A 630 35.55 2.36 3.52
CA ALA A 630 36.64 3.14 4.13
C ALA A 630 37.99 2.44 4.29
N GLY A 631 38.05 1.12 4.15
CA GLY A 631 39.28 0.33 4.26
C GLY A 631 39.22 -0.98 3.48
N GLY A 632 38.29 -1.06 2.52
CA GLY A 632 37.97 -2.22 1.72
C GLY A 632 37.32 -1.79 0.40
N GLY A 633 37.02 -2.76 -0.47
CA GLY A 633 36.36 -2.53 -1.74
C GLY A 633 34.89 -2.96 -1.72
N ILE A 634 34.09 -2.44 -2.64
CA ILE A 634 32.69 -2.86 -2.82
C ILE A 634 32.62 -4.20 -3.57
N ASP A 635 32.00 -5.22 -2.96
CA ASP A 635 31.71 -6.51 -3.61
C ASP A 635 30.52 -6.37 -4.57
N SER A 636 29.43 -5.71 -4.13
CA SER A 636 28.26 -5.53 -4.98
C SER A 636 27.36 -4.35 -4.61
N VAL A 637 26.62 -3.85 -5.60
CA VAL A 637 25.52 -2.89 -5.44
C VAL A 637 24.26 -3.48 -6.06
N GLU A 638 23.23 -3.70 -5.26
CA GLU A 638 21.92 -4.18 -5.65
C GLU A 638 20.92 -3.02 -5.83
N PHE A 639 20.09 -3.04 -6.87
CA PHE A 639 19.14 -1.97 -7.17
C PHE A 639 17.69 -2.42 -6.95
N PHE A 640 16.84 -1.54 -6.44
CA PHE A 640 15.45 -1.84 -6.04
C PHE A 640 14.48 -0.75 -6.49
N ASP A 641 13.24 -1.15 -6.77
CA ASP A 641 12.07 -0.30 -6.90
C ASP A 641 11.07 -0.70 -5.79
N GLY A 642 10.88 0.20 -4.83
CA GLY A 642 10.27 -0.13 -3.53
C GLY A 642 10.99 -1.32 -2.88
N ALA A 643 10.26 -2.43 -2.71
CA ALA A 643 10.79 -3.69 -2.18
C ALA A 643 11.29 -4.67 -3.26
N VAL A 644 11.08 -4.39 -4.56
CA VAL A 644 11.38 -5.31 -5.66
C VAL A 644 12.82 -5.11 -6.14
N LYS A 645 13.66 -6.16 -6.08
CA LYS A 645 15.02 -6.10 -6.63
C LYS A 645 14.97 -6.09 -8.18
N ILE A 646 15.61 -5.08 -8.77
CA ILE A 646 15.73 -4.85 -10.22
C ILE A 646 16.94 -5.59 -10.79
N GLY A 647 18.10 -5.50 -10.09
CA GLY A 647 19.37 -6.02 -10.58
C GLY A 647 20.52 -5.81 -9.59
N SER A 648 21.75 -6.06 -10.03
CA SER A 648 22.96 -5.81 -9.25
C SER A 648 24.20 -5.67 -10.14
N ALA A 649 25.19 -4.91 -9.68
CA ALA A 649 26.51 -4.73 -10.30
C ALA A 649 27.62 -5.03 -9.29
N THR A 650 28.77 -5.54 -9.74
CA THR A 650 29.92 -5.94 -8.88
C THR A 650 31.21 -5.20 -9.24
N ALA A 651 31.09 -4.06 -9.93
CA ALA A 651 32.17 -3.18 -10.32
C ALA A 651 31.60 -1.82 -10.71
N SER A 652 32.37 -0.74 -10.47
CA SER A 652 32.04 0.61 -10.91
C SER A 652 32.19 0.75 -12.45
N PRO A 653 31.33 1.53 -13.14
CA PRO A 653 30.16 2.25 -12.63
C PRO A 653 29.02 1.27 -12.26
N TYR A 654 28.46 1.42 -11.05
CA TYR A 654 27.36 0.57 -10.63
C TYR A 654 26.07 1.01 -11.31
N GLN A 655 25.49 0.14 -12.12
CA GLN A 655 24.30 0.47 -12.89
C GLN A 655 23.37 -0.74 -13.11
N ALA A 656 22.08 -0.44 -13.23
CA ALA A 656 21.03 -1.38 -13.60
C ALA A 656 20.07 -0.76 -14.63
N THR A 657 19.09 -1.53 -15.08
CA THR A 657 18.01 -1.04 -15.94
C THR A 657 16.70 -1.65 -15.50
N LEU A 658 15.71 -0.81 -15.21
CA LEU A 658 14.32 -1.18 -14.93
C LEU A 658 13.56 -1.22 -16.26
N PRO A 659 13.18 -2.40 -16.78
CA PRO A 659 12.54 -2.51 -18.08
C PRO A 659 11.02 -2.35 -18.00
N GLY A 660 10.42 -1.66 -18.97
CA GLY A 660 8.97 -1.61 -19.14
C GLY A 660 8.23 -0.99 -17.95
N ILE A 661 8.68 0.18 -17.48
CA ILE A 661 8.16 0.82 -16.26
C ILE A 661 6.64 1.07 -16.33
N THR A 662 5.92 0.78 -15.26
CA THR A 662 4.46 0.97 -15.17
C THR A 662 4.09 2.40 -14.83
N ARG A 663 2.81 2.78 -14.95
CA ARG A 663 2.34 4.11 -14.51
C ARG A 663 2.27 4.21 -12.99
N GLY A 664 2.44 5.44 -12.48
CA GLY A 664 2.47 5.77 -11.07
C GLY A 664 3.84 6.26 -10.61
N TYR A 665 4.04 6.25 -9.29
CA TYR A 665 5.28 6.64 -8.64
C TYR A 665 6.16 5.41 -8.38
N HIS A 666 7.43 5.50 -8.75
CA HIS A 666 8.44 4.45 -8.54
C HIS A 666 9.53 4.96 -7.61
N THR A 667 9.94 4.16 -6.62
CA THR A 667 10.82 4.60 -5.52
C THR A 667 12.11 3.80 -5.54
N LEU A 668 13.15 4.35 -6.15
CA LEU A 668 14.39 3.67 -6.46
C LEU A 668 15.40 3.78 -5.31
N THR A 669 16.03 2.66 -4.95
CA THR A 669 17.15 2.63 -3.98
C THR A 669 18.25 1.67 -4.42
N ALA A 670 19.46 1.86 -3.91
CA ALA A 670 20.60 0.96 -4.06
C ALA A 670 21.08 0.44 -2.69
N LEU A 671 21.50 -0.82 -2.61
CA LEU A 671 22.11 -1.46 -1.44
C LEU A 671 23.54 -1.87 -1.81
N ALA A 672 24.54 -1.22 -1.23
CA ALA A 672 25.93 -1.65 -1.38
C ALA A 672 26.30 -2.70 -0.33
N THR A 673 27.17 -3.63 -0.72
CA THR A 673 27.82 -4.65 0.10
C THR A 673 29.32 -4.57 -0.15
N ASP A 674 30.14 -4.51 0.91
CA ASP A 674 31.60 -4.48 0.81
C ASP A 674 32.25 -5.88 0.80
N ASN A 675 33.58 -5.91 0.75
CA ASN A 675 34.42 -7.12 0.77
C ASN A 675 34.64 -7.73 2.17
N ASP A 676 34.08 -7.12 3.22
CA ASP A 676 33.99 -7.62 4.59
C ASP A 676 32.56 -8.17 4.90
N GLY A 677 31.59 -7.91 4.02
CA GLY A 677 30.22 -8.41 4.04
C GLY A 677 29.21 -7.46 4.70
N ASP A 678 29.61 -6.25 5.09
CA ASP A 678 28.70 -5.25 5.65
C ASP A 678 27.92 -4.52 4.54
N THR A 679 26.76 -3.95 4.89
CA THR A 679 25.80 -3.42 3.89
C THR A 679 25.16 -2.09 4.29
N THR A 680 24.93 -1.23 3.29
CA THR A 680 24.27 0.08 3.45
C THR A 680 23.30 0.35 2.30
N ARG A 681 22.12 0.88 2.61
CA ARG A 681 21.12 1.30 1.61
C ARG A 681 21.13 2.82 1.41
N SER A 682 20.99 3.25 0.15
CA SER A 682 20.94 4.65 -0.25
C SER A 682 19.67 5.35 0.24
N ALA A 683 19.68 6.68 0.19
CA ALA A 683 18.44 7.45 0.10
C ALA A 683 17.61 7.02 -1.12
N ALA A 684 16.29 7.25 -1.05
CA ALA A 684 15.37 6.95 -2.12
C ALA A 684 15.32 8.09 -3.16
N VAL A 685 15.12 7.72 -4.42
CA VAL A 685 14.84 8.62 -5.55
C VAL A 685 13.47 8.25 -6.11
N THR A 686 12.55 9.20 -6.20
CA THR A 686 11.22 8.99 -6.77
C THR A 686 11.20 9.44 -8.23
N ILE A 687 10.62 8.61 -9.11
CA ILE A 687 10.30 9.00 -10.49
C ILE A 687 8.81 8.81 -10.75
N GLU A 688 8.27 9.61 -11.66
CA GLU A 688 6.84 9.64 -11.95
C GLU A 688 6.57 9.18 -13.38
N VAL A 689 5.57 8.33 -13.54
CA VAL A 689 5.14 7.81 -14.85
C VAL A 689 3.66 8.19 -15.04
N PRO A 690 3.39 9.40 -15.56
CA PRO A 690 2.06 10.00 -15.52
C PRO A 690 1.07 9.36 -16.51
N TRP A 691 -0.23 9.60 -16.29
CA TRP A 691 -1.28 9.54 -17.32
C TRP A 691 -1.38 10.88 -18.06
N TYR A 692 -1.32 10.86 -19.39
CA TYR A 692 -1.54 12.06 -20.22
C TYR A 692 -3.05 12.27 -20.43
N ILE A 693 -3.63 13.25 -19.74
CA ILE A 693 -5.08 13.51 -19.74
C ILE A 693 -5.37 14.78 -20.53
N MET A 694 -6.22 14.73 -21.55
CA MET A 694 -6.65 15.92 -22.30
C MET A 694 -8.07 16.37 -21.91
N PRO A 695 -8.24 17.52 -21.25
CA PRO A 695 -9.52 18.22 -21.14
C PRO A 695 -9.92 18.82 -22.49
N LEU A 696 -10.87 18.20 -23.20
CA LEU A 696 -11.26 18.57 -24.58
C LEU A 696 -12.71 19.10 -24.60
N GLY A 697 -12.93 20.35 -24.99
CA GLY A 697 -14.30 20.88 -24.98
C GLY A 697 -14.46 22.34 -25.36
N ASN A 698 -15.51 22.97 -24.80
CA ASN A 698 -15.83 24.38 -25.02
C ASN A 698 -15.43 25.29 -23.83
N SER A 699 -16.11 26.43 -23.68
CA SER A 699 -15.90 27.40 -22.59
C SER A 699 -16.07 26.81 -21.18
N ILE A 700 -16.86 25.73 -21.02
CA ILE A 700 -17.03 25.03 -19.74
C ILE A 700 -15.77 24.18 -19.41
N THR A 701 -15.04 23.72 -20.43
CA THR A 701 -13.73 23.05 -20.23
C THR A 701 -12.61 24.07 -20.05
N LYS A 702 -12.64 25.19 -20.77
CA LYS A 702 -11.70 26.30 -20.56
C LYS A 702 -11.83 26.90 -19.16
N GLY A 703 -13.06 27.12 -18.67
CA GLY A 703 -13.35 27.75 -17.38
C GLY A 703 -13.81 29.20 -17.53
N GLY A 704 -14.92 29.44 -18.23
CA GLY A 704 -15.40 30.79 -18.56
C GLY A 704 -16.22 31.51 -17.49
N ALA A 705 -15.95 31.33 -16.19
CA ALA A 705 -16.80 31.89 -15.13
C ALA A 705 -16.79 33.45 -15.09
N PRO A 706 -17.95 34.12 -15.01
CA PRO A 706 -18.02 35.59 -14.92
C PRO A 706 -17.41 36.22 -13.66
N ASP A 707 -17.06 35.43 -12.64
CA ASP A 707 -16.34 35.87 -11.44
C ASP A 707 -14.83 36.06 -11.66
N GLY A 708 -14.31 35.65 -12.82
CA GLY A 708 -12.90 35.74 -13.19
C GLY A 708 -12.07 34.47 -12.89
N PHE A 709 -12.71 33.35 -12.52
CA PHE A 709 -12.03 32.08 -12.26
C PHE A 709 -11.82 31.26 -13.55
N ILE A 710 -10.58 31.22 -14.05
CA ILE A 710 -10.22 30.64 -15.37
C ILE A 710 -9.71 29.18 -15.29
N GLY A 711 -10.03 28.46 -14.21
CA GLY A 711 -9.63 27.05 -14.03
C GLY A 711 -10.68 26.02 -14.48
N GLY A 712 -11.97 26.39 -14.48
CA GLY A 712 -13.07 25.46 -14.73
C GLY A 712 -13.06 24.26 -13.76
N TYR A 713 -13.54 23.10 -14.21
CA TYR A 713 -13.46 21.86 -13.43
C TYR A 713 -12.02 21.34 -13.28
N ARG A 714 -11.10 21.72 -14.16
CA ARG A 714 -9.72 21.20 -14.20
C ARG A 714 -8.95 21.56 -12.93
N TYR A 715 -9.20 22.74 -12.37
CA TYR A 715 -8.62 23.16 -11.08
C TYR A 715 -8.92 22.18 -9.94
N PHE A 716 -10.19 21.77 -9.80
CA PHE A 716 -10.63 20.88 -8.73
C PHE A 716 -10.33 19.41 -9.04
N LEU A 717 -10.28 19.06 -10.33
CA LEU A 717 -9.88 17.73 -10.78
C LEU A 717 -8.38 17.51 -10.55
N TRP A 718 -7.54 18.53 -10.72
CA TRP A 718 -6.12 18.49 -10.34
C TRP A 718 -5.96 18.05 -8.88
N ASP A 719 -6.63 18.74 -7.94
CA ASP A 719 -6.58 18.38 -6.52
C ASP A 719 -7.08 16.94 -6.31
N SER A 720 -8.23 16.58 -6.88
CA SER A 720 -8.80 15.23 -6.76
C SER A 720 -7.86 14.12 -7.24
N LEU A 721 -7.04 14.38 -8.28
CA LEU A 721 -6.06 13.43 -8.81
C LEU A 721 -4.77 13.40 -7.96
N THR A 722 -4.23 14.57 -7.60
CA THR A 722 -3.03 14.71 -6.76
C THR A 722 -3.26 14.09 -5.38
N ASP A 723 -4.34 14.48 -4.70
CA ASP A 723 -4.71 14.06 -3.34
C ASP A 723 -5.01 12.53 -3.24
N ASN A 724 -5.13 11.86 -4.39
CA ASN A 724 -5.32 10.41 -4.51
C ASN A 724 -4.11 9.71 -5.18
N ASN A 725 -2.94 10.33 -5.14
CA ASN A 725 -1.66 9.76 -5.60
C ASN A 725 -1.65 9.30 -7.07
N VAL A 726 -2.47 9.91 -7.93
CA VAL A 726 -2.43 9.66 -9.36
C VAL A 726 -1.24 10.44 -9.93
N ALA A 727 -0.30 9.75 -10.57
CA ALA A 727 0.66 10.43 -11.44
C ALA A 727 -0.07 10.81 -12.75
N PHE A 728 -0.15 12.10 -13.08
CA PHE A 728 -0.81 12.58 -14.30
C PHE A 728 -0.20 13.89 -14.80
N ASP A 729 -0.47 14.18 -16.06
CA ASP A 729 -0.05 15.38 -16.79
C ASP A 729 -1.26 15.81 -17.65
N PHE A 730 -1.73 17.04 -17.52
CA PHE A 730 -2.77 17.56 -18.41
C PHE A 730 -2.13 18.01 -19.72
N VAL A 731 -2.66 17.53 -20.85
CA VAL A 731 -2.07 17.80 -22.15
C VAL A 731 -3.00 18.63 -23.05
N GLY A 732 -2.46 19.67 -23.66
CA GLY A 732 -3.17 20.54 -24.59
C GLY A 732 -2.31 21.69 -25.12
N SER A 733 -2.71 22.28 -26.25
CA SER A 733 -2.01 23.44 -26.84
C SER A 733 -2.45 24.79 -26.26
N SER A 734 -3.47 24.80 -25.41
CA SER A 734 -3.99 26.00 -24.75
C SER A 734 -3.64 25.98 -23.26
N THR A 735 -3.12 27.09 -22.75
CA THR A 735 -2.71 27.25 -21.35
C THR A 735 -3.22 28.60 -20.83
N GLU A 736 -3.94 28.60 -19.70
CA GLU A 736 -4.61 29.80 -19.18
C GLU A 736 -3.88 30.34 -17.94
N ILE A 737 -2.91 31.25 -18.19
CA ILE A 737 -2.09 31.91 -17.17
C ILE A 737 -2.98 32.71 -16.21
N SER A 738 -3.46 32.03 -15.17
CA SER A 738 -4.29 32.58 -14.11
C SER A 738 -3.62 32.38 -12.76
N SER A 739 -3.76 33.36 -11.86
CA SER A 739 -3.27 33.22 -10.49
C SER A 739 -4.03 32.15 -9.69
N ALA A 740 -5.19 31.72 -10.17
CA ALA A 740 -5.97 30.63 -9.59
C ALA A 740 -5.30 29.26 -9.84
N MET A 741 -4.72 29.03 -11.02
CA MET A 741 -4.03 27.79 -11.38
C MET A 741 -2.54 27.79 -11.02
N ALA A 742 -2.06 28.73 -10.19
CA ALA A 742 -0.65 28.84 -9.87
C ALA A 742 -0.14 27.60 -9.09
N GLY A 743 0.92 26.96 -9.59
CA GLY A 743 1.46 25.72 -9.02
C GLY A 743 0.74 24.44 -9.46
N LYS A 744 -0.24 24.55 -10.35
CA LYS A 744 -0.93 23.42 -11.02
C LYS A 744 -0.63 23.45 -12.51
N ASP A 745 -0.75 22.29 -13.16
CA ASP A 745 -0.81 22.25 -14.62
C ASP A 745 -2.06 22.96 -15.14
N GLN A 746 -1.90 23.69 -16.23
CA GLN A 746 -2.88 24.61 -16.79
C GLN A 746 -3.35 24.19 -18.18
N ASP A 747 -2.75 23.15 -18.77
CA ASP A 747 -2.88 22.82 -20.19
C ASP A 747 -4.21 22.12 -20.51
N HIS A 748 -4.77 22.43 -21.68
CA HIS A 748 -6.08 21.92 -22.12
C HIS A 748 -6.38 22.14 -23.60
N GLU A 749 -7.53 21.59 -24.04
CA GLU A 749 -8.20 21.88 -25.31
C GLU A 749 -9.67 22.27 -25.13
N GLY A 750 -9.99 23.02 -24.08
CA GLY A 750 -11.22 23.81 -23.96
C GLY A 750 -11.20 25.10 -24.78
N HIS A 751 -12.17 25.28 -25.70
CA HIS A 751 -12.23 26.45 -26.59
C HIS A 751 -13.59 27.17 -26.55
N SER A 752 -13.61 28.42 -26.09
CA SER A 752 -14.85 29.21 -25.97
C SER A 752 -15.58 29.40 -27.30
N GLY A 753 -16.90 29.16 -27.31
CA GLY A 753 -17.75 29.27 -28.50
C GLY A 753 -17.64 28.11 -29.52
N TRP A 754 -16.77 27.12 -29.29
CA TRP A 754 -16.59 26.00 -30.24
C TRP A 754 -17.73 24.97 -30.19
N MET A 755 -17.92 24.28 -31.30
CA MET A 755 -19.01 23.34 -31.59
C MET A 755 -18.46 22.02 -32.14
N ILE A 756 -19.30 20.99 -32.20
CA ILE A 756 -18.95 19.69 -32.83
C ILE A 756 -18.79 19.82 -34.35
N ARG A 757 -19.47 20.80 -34.96
CA ARG A 757 -19.61 21.17 -36.39
C ARG A 757 -18.82 20.38 -37.44
N VAL A 758 -19.59 19.85 -38.41
CA VAL A 758 -19.10 19.24 -39.65
C VAL A 758 -18.96 20.30 -40.76
N ILE A 759 -17.99 20.14 -41.65
CA ILE A 759 -17.81 20.99 -42.84
C ILE A 759 -19.07 20.97 -43.72
N GLY A 760 -19.72 22.14 -43.92
CA GLY A 760 -20.71 22.34 -44.99
C GLY A 760 -22.06 22.99 -44.64
N GLU A 761 -22.28 23.47 -43.41
CA GLU A 761 -23.59 24.03 -42.97
C GLU A 761 -23.58 25.55 -42.78
N ASP A 762 -24.73 26.21 -43.04
CA ASP A 762 -24.94 27.69 -43.05
C ASP A 762 -26.01 28.10 -42.00
N PRO A 763 -26.12 29.37 -41.57
CA PRO A 763 -25.56 29.82 -40.29
C PRO A 763 -26.59 30.00 -39.16
N LEU A 764 -26.03 30.04 -37.94
CA LEU A 764 -26.49 30.58 -36.65
C LEU A 764 -27.98 30.98 -36.46
N LYS A 765 -28.59 30.48 -35.38
CA LYS A 765 -29.93 30.83 -34.85
C LYS A 765 -30.15 32.34 -34.62
N CYS A 766 -29.10 33.10 -34.28
CA CYS A 766 -29.16 34.54 -33.97
C CYS A 766 -27.90 35.26 -34.47
N ASP A 767 -28.04 36.13 -35.48
CA ASP A 767 -26.93 36.85 -36.15
C ASP A 767 -26.43 38.11 -35.39
N HIS A 768 -26.94 38.35 -34.17
CA HIS A 768 -26.79 39.63 -33.46
C HIS A 768 -26.50 39.54 -31.95
N MET A 769 -26.34 38.34 -31.36
CA MET A 769 -26.23 38.20 -29.90
C MET A 769 -24.80 38.04 -29.36
N PHE A 770 -23.81 37.89 -30.23
CA PHE A 770 -22.39 37.92 -29.86
C PHE A 770 -21.62 38.84 -30.84
N ASP A 771 -21.01 39.89 -30.30
CA ASP A 771 -20.05 40.73 -31.01
C ASP A 771 -18.75 39.92 -31.20
N PRO A 772 -18.18 39.80 -32.41
CA PRO A 772 -16.96 39.04 -32.67
C PRO A 772 -15.70 39.77 -32.14
N HIS A 773 -15.68 40.07 -30.85
CA HIS A 773 -14.63 40.86 -30.21
C HIS A 773 -13.44 40.06 -29.68
N GLU A 774 -13.48 38.72 -29.77
CA GLU A 774 -12.28 37.87 -29.70
C GLU A 774 -12.13 37.02 -30.96
N GLY A 775 -10.96 37.14 -31.61
CA GLY A 775 -10.57 36.26 -32.71
C GLY A 775 -11.06 36.69 -34.10
N THR A 776 -10.13 36.77 -35.05
CA THR A 776 -10.39 37.17 -36.45
C THR A 776 -11.40 36.27 -37.17
N THR A 777 -12.02 36.80 -38.24
CA THR A 777 -13.01 36.16 -39.14
C THR A 777 -12.49 34.96 -39.97
N GLY A 778 -11.53 34.21 -39.44
CA GLY A 778 -10.98 32.97 -39.98
C GLY A 778 -11.03 31.77 -39.03
N GLN A 779 -11.24 31.93 -37.71
CA GLN A 779 -11.08 30.84 -36.72
C GLN A 779 -12.26 29.86 -36.62
N TYR A 780 -13.49 30.25 -37.03
CA TYR A 780 -14.68 29.36 -37.03
C TYR A 780 -14.70 28.30 -38.16
N LYS A 781 -13.54 27.94 -38.70
CA LYS A 781 -13.41 27.08 -39.88
C LYS A 781 -13.13 25.63 -39.55
N ASP A 782 -12.39 25.39 -38.47
CA ASP A 782 -11.83 24.09 -38.16
C ASP A 782 -12.53 23.56 -36.89
N GLY A 783 -13.10 22.37 -36.95
CA GLY A 783 -13.90 21.81 -35.85
C GLY A 783 -13.02 21.28 -34.71
N ILE A 784 -13.60 21.01 -33.54
CA ILE A 784 -12.88 20.42 -32.38
C ILE A 784 -12.11 19.13 -32.74
N ALA A 785 -12.64 18.35 -33.70
CA ALA A 785 -12.02 17.16 -34.27
C ALA A 785 -10.74 17.43 -35.10
N GLU A 786 -10.63 18.60 -35.75
CA GLU A 786 -9.47 18.99 -36.56
C GLU A 786 -8.38 19.60 -35.69
N HIS A 787 -8.76 20.34 -34.65
CA HIS A 787 -7.82 20.85 -33.66
C HIS A 787 -7.20 19.71 -32.82
N TYR A 788 -8.00 18.71 -32.39
CA TYR A 788 -7.48 17.48 -31.77
C TYR A 788 -6.45 16.77 -32.67
N ARG A 789 -6.73 16.67 -33.98
CA ARG A 789 -5.78 16.15 -34.97
C ARG A 789 -4.49 16.97 -35.03
N SER A 790 -4.59 18.30 -34.96
CA SER A 790 -3.43 19.19 -34.97
C SER A 790 -2.60 19.04 -33.70
N PHE A 791 -3.22 18.92 -32.52
CA PHE A 791 -2.50 18.68 -31.27
C PHE A 791 -1.69 17.38 -31.35
N VAL A 792 -2.34 16.25 -31.61
CA VAL A 792 -1.71 14.90 -31.58
C VAL A 792 -0.58 14.76 -32.63
N GLN A 793 -0.58 15.59 -33.69
CA GLN A 793 0.49 15.61 -34.68
C GLN A 793 1.72 16.43 -34.29
N ASN A 794 1.63 17.28 -33.26
CA ASN A 794 2.69 18.24 -32.89
C ASN A 794 3.08 18.19 -31.40
N ALA A 795 2.34 17.46 -30.56
CA ALA A 795 2.65 17.29 -29.15
C ALA A 795 3.78 16.27 -28.93
N ASP A 796 4.56 16.46 -27.87
CA ASP A 796 5.61 15.50 -27.46
C ASP A 796 4.99 14.20 -26.93
N HIS A 797 3.83 14.27 -26.26
CA HIS A 797 3.05 13.12 -25.79
C HIS A 797 1.60 13.19 -26.32
N ALA A 798 1.07 12.05 -26.76
CA ALA A 798 -0.34 11.92 -27.13
C ALA A 798 -1.18 11.58 -25.88
N PRO A 799 -2.45 12.04 -25.78
CA PRO A 799 -3.27 11.76 -24.61
C PRO A 799 -3.64 10.28 -24.52
N ASP A 800 -3.54 9.73 -23.32
CA ASP A 800 -4.06 8.42 -22.93
C ASP A 800 -5.55 8.49 -22.58
N ILE A 801 -6.00 9.64 -22.07
CA ILE A 801 -7.36 9.90 -21.63
C ILE A 801 -7.85 11.20 -22.26
N VAL A 802 -9.08 11.22 -22.76
CA VAL A 802 -9.74 12.43 -23.29
C VAL A 802 -11.02 12.69 -22.52
N LEU A 803 -11.08 13.82 -21.81
CA LEU A 803 -12.28 14.28 -21.10
C LEU A 803 -13.09 15.15 -22.06
N LEU A 804 -13.98 14.54 -22.83
CA LEU A 804 -14.74 15.18 -23.90
C LEU A 804 -16.04 15.79 -23.38
N MET A 805 -16.14 17.12 -23.38
CA MET A 805 -17.38 17.84 -23.06
C MET A 805 -17.68 18.95 -24.07
N ILE A 806 -18.64 18.69 -24.96
CA ILE A 806 -18.98 19.55 -26.10
C ILE A 806 -20.47 19.41 -26.46
N GLY A 807 -21.02 20.40 -27.16
CA GLY A 807 -22.39 20.38 -27.68
C GLY A 807 -23.34 21.46 -27.13
N THR A 808 -22.98 22.13 -26.03
CA THR A 808 -23.75 23.26 -25.47
C THR A 808 -23.98 24.35 -26.53
N ASN A 809 -22.92 24.73 -27.25
CA ASN A 809 -22.98 25.72 -28.32
C ASN A 809 -23.79 25.22 -29.52
N ASP A 810 -23.74 23.94 -29.88
CA ASP A 810 -24.58 23.38 -30.94
C ASP A 810 -26.08 23.54 -30.60
N ILE A 811 -26.50 23.30 -29.35
CA ILE A 811 -27.88 23.51 -28.89
C ILE A 811 -28.28 24.99 -29.00
N MET A 812 -27.45 25.90 -28.49
CA MET A 812 -27.75 27.34 -28.47
C MET A 812 -27.72 27.98 -29.87
N MET A 813 -26.76 27.58 -30.70
CA MET A 813 -26.39 28.31 -31.92
C MET A 813 -26.92 27.70 -33.22
N VAL A 814 -27.21 26.39 -33.30
CA VAL A 814 -27.58 25.73 -34.58
C VAL A 814 -29.08 25.42 -34.65
N THR A 815 -29.70 25.68 -35.80
CA THR A 815 -31.17 25.59 -36.01
C THR A 815 -31.73 24.16 -35.99
N ASP A 816 -30.93 23.16 -36.38
CA ASP A 816 -31.31 21.73 -36.44
C ASP A 816 -30.38 20.84 -35.58
N SER A 817 -29.85 21.36 -34.47
CA SER A 817 -28.86 20.66 -33.64
C SER A 817 -29.41 19.43 -32.94
N VAL A 818 -30.54 19.56 -32.24
CA VAL A 818 -31.06 18.45 -31.41
C VAL A 818 -31.34 17.20 -32.26
N PRO A 819 -32.06 17.24 -33.40
CA PRO A 819 -32.31 16.04 -34.21
C PRO A 819 -31.07 15.46 -34.92
N SER A 820 -29.96 16.20 -34.96
CA SER A 820 -28.72 15.78 -35.62
C SER A 820 -27.57 15.47 -34.63
N MET A 821 -27.81 15.59 -33.32
CA MET A 821 -26.77 15.49 -32.29
C MET A 821 -26.02 14.16 -32.33
N GLY A 822 -26.73 13.02 -32.30
CA GLY A 822 -26.09 11.70 -32.31
C GLY A 822 -25.23 11.45 -33.56
N ARG A 823 -25.63 11.99 -34.72
CA ARG A 823 -24.79 11.93 -35.93
C ARG A 823 -23.50 12.72 -35.76
N ARG A 824 -23.58 13.97 -35.28
CA ARG A 824 -22.41 14.84 -35.08
C ARG A 824 -21.44 14.21 -34.08
N TYR A 825 -21.96 13.76 -32.94
CA TYR A 825 -21.18 13.12 -31.90
C TYR A 825 -20.50 11.83 -32.39
N SER A 826 -21.21 11.01 -33.19
CA SER A 826 -20.63 9.81 -33.80
C SER A 826 -19.51 10.11 -34.81
N GLN A 827 -19.51 11.27 -35.47
CA GLN A 827 -18.44 11.68 -36.38
C GLN A 827 -17.24 12.28 -35.63
N LEU A 828 -17.49 12.88 -34.47
CA LEU A 828 -16.43 13.31 -33.56
C LEU A 828 -15.73 12.09 -32.95
N LEU A 829 -16.46 11.12 -32.39
CA LEU A 829 -15.88 9.90 -31.84
C LEU A 829 -15.04 9.16 -32.89
N ASP A 830 -15.55 8.96 -34.11
CA ASP A 830 -14.80 8.39 -35.24
C ASP A 830 -13.46 9.11 -35.49
N SER A 831 -13.45 10.43 -35.42
CA SER A 831 -12.24 11.23 -35.55
C SER A 831 -11.27 11.00 -34.40
N LEU A 832 -11.74 11.03 -33.15
CA LEU A 832 -10.89 10.88 -31.97
C LEU A 832 -10.28 9.47 -31.93
N THR A 833 -11.09 8.42 -32.01
CA THR A 833 -10.64 7.01 -31.96
C THR A 833 -9.75 6.62 -33.14
N THR A 834 -9.85 7.31 -34.28
CA THR A 834 -8.94 7.08 -35.42
C THR A 834 -7.56 7.71 -35.20
N VAL A 835 -7.48 8.80 -34.46
CA VAL A 835 -6.27 9.61 -34.28
C VAL A 835 -5.45 9.11 -33.10
N THR A 836 -6.13 8.68 -32.04
CA THR A 836 -5.54 8.10 -30.82
C THR A 836 -6.26 6.79 -30.49
N PRO A 837 -6.01 5.70 -31.25
CA PRO A 837 -6.70 4.42 -31.06
C PRO A 837 -6.44 3.75 -29.71
N GLY A 838 -5.40 4.17 -28.98
CA GLY A 838 -5.12 3.72 -27.61
C GLY A 838 -5.75 4.61 -26.51
N ALA A 839 -6.31 5.77 -26.85
CA ALA A 839 -6.86 6.69 -25.85
C ALA A 839 -8.27 6.26 -25.40
N HIS A 840 -8.57 6.49 -24.12
CA HIS A 840 -9.91 6.32 -23.56
C HIS A 840 -10.67 7.64 -23.60
N ILE A 841 -11.82 7.65 -24.27
CA ILE A 841 -12.63 8.87 -24.41
C ILE A 841 -13.76 8.86 -23.39
N PHE A 842 -13.67 9.68 -22.36
CA PHE A 842 -14.77 9.94 -21.43
C PHE A 842 -15.66 11.03 -22.00
N ALA A 843 -16.78 10.62 -22.59
CA ALA A 843 -17.78 11.46 -23.23
C ALA A 843 -18.82 11.93 -22.19
N ALA A 844 -18.73 13.20 -21.77
CA ALA A 844 -19.72 13.79 -20.89
C ALA A 844 -21.01 14.16 -21.62
N SER A 845 -22.15 13.96 -20.95
CA SER A 845 -23.39 14.65 -21.29
C SER A 845 -23.22 16.17 -21.17
N ILE A 846 -24.00 16.92 -21.94
CA ILE A 846 -24.06 18.39 -21.81
C ILE A 846 -24.67 18.71 -20.43
N PRO A 847 -24.04 19.55 -19.58
CA PRO A 847 -24.56 19.92 -18.27
C PRO A 847 -25.87 20.74 -18.37
N PRO A 848 -26.63 20.89 -17.26
CA PRO A 848 -27.81 21.75 -17.22
C PRO A 848 -27.52 23.21 -17.59
N ILE A 849 -28.51 23.88 -18.18
CA ILE A 849 -28.44 25.29 -18.60
C ILE A 849 -29.61 26.04 -17.95
N ALA A 850 -29.35 27.14 -17.23
CA ALA A 850 -30.41 27.87 -16.51
C ALA A 850 -31.21 28.85 -17.41
N PHE A 851 -30.72 29.10 -18.63
CA PHE A 851 -31.12 30.23 -19.49
C PHE A 851 -32.64 30.32 -19.76
N GLN A 852 -33.26 31.39 -19.27
CA GLN A 852 -34.70 31.62 -19.42
C GLN A 852 -35.05 32.46 -20.65
N TYR A 853 -36.25 32.21 -21.19
CA TYR A 853 -36.77 32.86 -22.39
C TYR A 853 -36.98 34.37 -22.22
N ASP A 854 -36.17 35.19 -22.90
CA ASP A 854 -36.48 36.61 -23.14
C ASP A 854 -37.11 36.83 -24.52
N ALA A 855 -38.33 37.36 -24.54
CA ALA A 855 -39.04 37.75 -25.75
C ALA A 855 -38.51 39.06 -26.40
N SER A 856 -37.63 39.81 -25.73
CA SER A 856 -37.20 41.14 -26.15
C SER A 856 -36.09 41.16 -27.23
N THR A 857 -35.29 40.09 -27.33
CA THR A 857 -34.13 39.98 -28.25
C THR A 857 -34.51 39.67 -29.70
N GLY A 858 -35.77 39.35 -29.99
CA GLY A 858 -36.26 38.99 -31.33
C GLY A 858 -36.02 37.52 -31.74
N CYS A 859 -35.16 36.78 -31.03
CA CYS A 859 -34.97 35.33 -31.22
C CYS A 859 -36.10 34.52 -30.55
N SER A 860 -37.29 34.62 -31.14
CA SER A 860 -38.57 34.09 -30.65
C SER A 860 -38.74 32.55 -30.72
N HIS A 861 -37.66 31.77 -30.57
CA HIS A 861 -37.64 30.33 -30.90
C HIS A 861 -37.06 29.41 -29.81
N PHE A 862 -36.58 29.93 -28.69
CA PHE A 862 -36.12 29.09 -27.58
C PHE A 862 -37.31 28.67 -26.71
N GLY A 863 -37.63 27.37 -26.74
CA GLY A 863 -38.46 26.75 -25.71
C GLY A 863 -37.67 26.54 -24.42
N ASN A 864 -38.10 25.61 -23.57
CA ASN A 864 -37.28 25.15 -22.45
C ASN A 864 -35.98 24.52 -22.98
N LEU A 865 -34.85 25.19 -22.77
CA LEU A 865 -33.55 24.74 -23.28
C LEU A 865 -33.11 23.42 -22.63
N ASN A 866 -33.50 23.15 -21.38
CA ASN A 866 -33.19 21.87 -20.74
C ASN A 866 -33.89 20.67 -21.41
N ASP A 867 -35.10 20.83 -21.96
CA ASP A 867 -35.74 19.75 -22.73
C ASP A 867 -34.93 19.44 -24.01
N SER A 868 -34.25 20.44 -24.56
CA SER A 868 -33.33 20.28 -25.70
C SER A 868 -32.01 19.63 -25.29
N VAL A 869 -31.47 19.96 -24.10
CA VAL A 869 -30.30 19.32 -23.49
C VAL A 869 -30.59 17.85 -23.19
N ILE A 870 -31.70 17.53 -22.53
CA ILE A 870 -32.16 16.15 -22.26
C ILE A 870 -32.28 15.35 -23.57
N SER A 871 -32.91 15.93 -24.60
CA SER A 871 -33.09 15.28 -25.90
C SER A 871 -31.77 15.08 -26.68
N ALA A 872 -30.79 15.95 -26.45
CA ALA A 872 -29.44 15.82 -27.02
C ALA A 872 -28.62 14.78 -26.24
N ASN A 873 -28.66 14.81 -24.91
CA ASN A 873 -27.95 13.89 -24.02
C ASN A 873 -28.41 12.44 -24.22
N ALA A 874 -29.70 12.20 -24.44
CA ALA A 874 -30.20 10.88 -24.82
C ALA A 874 -29.52 10.35 -26.10
N GLN A 875 -29.36 11.20 -27.13
CA GLN A 875 -28.66 10.81 -28.36
C GLN A 875 -27.15 10.66 -28.19
N ILE A 876 -26.52 11.43 -27.29
CA ILE A 876 -25.10 11.27 -26.95
C ILE A 876 -24.91 9.92 -26.27
N ALA A 877 -25.73 9.58 -25.27
CA ALA A 877 -25.70 8.30 -24.57
C ALA A 877 -25.95 7.11 -25.53
N ASP A 878 -27.00 7.17 -26.36
CA ASP A 878 -27.28 6.17 -27.40
C ASP A 878 -26.08 6.00 -28.36
N THR A 879 -25.41 7.09 -28.70
CA THR A 879 -24.23 7.07 -29.57
C THR A 879 -23.04 6.42 -28.86
N VAL A 880 -22.71 6.84 -27.64
CA VAL A 880 -21.59 6.26 -26.87
C VAL A 880 -21.81 4.76 -26.65
N ALA A 881 -23.01 4.34 -26.25
CA ALA A 881 -23.37 2.93 -26.11
C ALA A 881 -23.22 2.15 -27.44
N ALA A 882 -23.60 2.75 -28.57
CA ALA A 882 -23.43 2.15 -29.90
C ALA A 882 -21.96 2.09 -30.38
N TRP A 883 -21.06 2.88 -29.79
CA TRP A 883 -19.60 2.81 -30.03
C TRP A 883 -18.93 1.81 -29.08
N GLN A 884 -19.30 1.79 -27.80
CA GLN A 884 -18.90 0.76 -26.84
C GLN A 884 -19.26 -0.65 -27.33
N GLY A 885 -20.49 -0.84 -27.84
CA GLY A 885 -20.94 -2.10 -28.46
C GLY A 885 -20.19 -2.52 -29.74
N ARG A 886 -19.23 -1.72 -30.23
CA ARG A 886 -18.30 -2.06 -31.31
C ARG A 886 -16.86 -2.30 -30.82
N GLY A 887 -16.63 -2.26 -29.51
CA GLY A 887 -15.30 -2.36 -28.89
C GLY A 887 -14.47 -1.07 -28.96
N ALA A 888 -15.09 0.10 -29.14
CA ALA A 888 -14.38 1.37 -29.07
C ALA A 888 -14.19 1.82 -27.61
N ASN A 889 -13.01 2.33 -27.28
CA ASN A 889 -12.63 2.71 -25.92
C ASN A 889 -13.24 4.07 -25.51
N VAL A 890 -14.55 4.07 -25.25
CA VAL A 890 -15.36 5.25 -24.93
C VAL A 890 -16.18 4.97 -23.68
N THR A 891 -16.43 5.96 -22.83
CA THR A 891 -17.30 5.84 -21.64
C THR A 891 -18.19 7.06 -21.50
N MET A 892 -19.46 6.85 -21.17
CA MET A 892 -20.40 7.93 -20.92
C MET A 892 -20.22 8.46 -19.49
N VAL A 893 -20.17 9.78 -19.32
CA VAL A 893 -20.15 10.44 -18.01
C VAL A 893 -21.42 11.29 -17.86
N ASP A 894 -22.25 11.00 -16.85
CA ASP A 894 -23.50 11.72 -16.60
C ASP A 894 -23.26 13.01 -15.80
N MET A 895 -22.74 14.00 -16.51
CA MET A 895 -22.54 15.37 -16.04
C MET A 895 -23.85 16.18 -15.95
N PHE A 896 -24.98 15.66 -16.48
CA PHE A 896 -26.25 16.38 -16.45
C PHE A 896 -26.97 16.18 -15.12
N ASN A 897 -26.91 14.97 -14.57
CA ASN A 897 -27.53 14.63 -13.28
C ASN A 897 -26.58 14.81 -12.07
N THR A 898 -25.41 15.44 -12.24
CA THR A 898 -24.49 15.78 -11.14
C THR A 898 -25.23 16.49 -10.00
N PRO A 899 -25.19 15.97 -8.75
CA PRO A 899 -26.01 16.45 -7.64
C PRO A 899 -25.90 17.95 -7.38
N GLY A 900 -27.04 18.66 -7.52
CA GLY A 900 -27.14 20.10 -7.28
C GLY A 900 -26.48 21.01 -8.33
N LEU A 901 -25.86 20.47 -9.40
CA LEU A 901 -25.18 21.28 -10.41
C LEU A 901 -26.09 22.34 -11.07
N TYR A 902 -27.38 22.03 -11.27
CA TYR A 902 -28.37 22.96 -11.79
C TYR A 902 -28.49 24.26 -10.97
N ALA A 903 -28.33 24.17 -9.64
CA ALA A 903 -28.45 25.32 -8.74
C ALA A 903 -27.20 26.23 -8.75
N ASP A 904 -26.06 25.71 -9.23
CA ASP A 904 -24.76 26.37 -9.27
C ASP A 904 -24.36 26.78 -10.71
N VAL A 905 -25.34 26.94 -11.60
CA VAL A 905 -25.16 27.69 -12.85
C VAL A 905 -25.23 29.19 -12.53
N ASP A 906 -24.30 29.99 -13.04
CA ASP A 906 -24.24 31.42 -12.75
C ASP A 906 -25.50 32.15 -13.22
N ALA A 907 -26.09 32.95 -12.33
CA ALA A 907 -27.27 33.77 -12.62
C ALA A 907 -26.95 35.05 -13.41
N GLY A 908 -25.68 35.29 -13.77
CA GLY A 908 -25.23 36.39 -14.61
C GLY A 908 -25.32 36.09 -16.11
N ASP A 909 -25.00 34.86 -16.53
CA ASP A 909 -25.11 34.41 -17.93
C ASP A 909 -26.01 33.18 -18.17
N ASP A 910 -26.52 32.58 -17.09
CA ASP A 910 -27.37 31.39 -17.06
C ASP A 910 -26.79 30.15 -17.81
N LEU A 911 -25.47 30.11 -18.02
CA LEU A 911 -24.78 29.12 -18.87
C LEU A 911 -23.56 28.49 -18.22
N HIS A 912 -22.67 29.28 -17.61
CA HIS A 912 -21.44 28.75 -17.03
C HIS A 912 -21.67 28.39 -15.55
N PRO A 913 -21.17 27.22 -15.09
CA PRO A 913 -21.09 26.94 -13.66
C PRO A 913 -20.30 28.01 -12.91
N ILE A 914 -20.70 28.31 -11.67
CA ILE A 914 -19.80 28.96 -10.70
C ILE A 914 -18.82 27.92 -10.15
N ASN A 915 -17.87 28.34 -9.30
CA ASN A 915 -16.87 27.45 -8.70
C ASN A 915 -17.48 26.22 -7.98
N ALA A 916 -18.68 26.37 -7.40
CA ALA A 916 -19.46 25.25 -6.83
C ALA A 916 -19.92 24.22 -7.85
N GLY A 917 -20.42 24.67 -9.00
CA GLY A 917 -20.75 23.77 -10.09
C GLY A 917 -19.49 23.11 -10.67
N TYR A 918 -18.42 23.88 -10.91
CA TYR A 918 -17.17 23.33 -11.45
C TYR A 918 -16.50 22.28 -10.55
N SER A 919 -16.55 22.44 -9.22
CA SER A 919 -16.06 21.41 -8.30
C SER A 919 -16.90 20.14 -8.37
N LYS A 920 -18.24 20.25 -8.33
CA LYS A 920 -19.15 19.08 -8.49
C LYS A 920 -18.94 18.35 -9.82
N MET A 921 -18.63 19.09 -10.89
CA MET A 921 -18.24 18.50 -12.17
C MET A 921 -16.90 17.76 -12.08
N ALA A 922 -15.92 18.30 -11.35
CA ALA A 922 -14.65 17.63 -11.12
C ALA A 922 -14.80 16.34 -10.31
N VAL A 923 -15.67 16.31 -9.29
CA VAL A 923 -16.05 15.07 -8.58
C VAL A 923 -16.63 14.05 -9.56
N THR A 924 -17.55 14.47 -10.42
CA THR A 924 -18.16 13.60 -11.44
C THR A 924 -17.11 13.04 -12.42
N TRP A 925 -16.14 13.85 -12.83
CA TRP A 925 -14.99 13.39 -13.63
C TRP A 925 -14.09 12.43 -12.85
N TYR A 926 -13.71 12.78 -11.62
CA TYR A 926 -12.85 11.96 -10.78
C TYR A 926 -13.47 10.59 -10.51
N HIS A 927 -14.76 10.52 -10.18
CA HIS A 927 -15.48 9.25 -9.98
C HIS A 927 -15.52 8.39 -11.25
N ALA A 928 -15.63 9.00 -12.44
CA ALA A 928 -15.53 8.28 -13.71
C ALA A 928 -14.11 7.77 -13.98
N LEU A 929 -13.08 8.49 -13.54
CA LEU A 929 -11.67 8.18 -13.79
C LEU A 929 -11.02 7.26 -12.74
N LYS A 930 -11.41 7.37 -11.46
CA LYS A 930 -10.85 6.61 -10.31
C LYS A 930 -10.67 5.11 -10.58
N PRO A 931 -11.65 4.39 -11.19
CA PRO A 931 -11.51 2.96 -11.46
C PRO A 931 -10.30 2.61 -12.35
N TYR A 932 -9.86 3.54 -13.20
CA TYR A 932 -8.78 3.37 -14.16
C TYR A 932 -7.39 3.69 -13.58
N PHE A 933 -7.34 4.33 -12.41
CA PHE A 933 -6.10 4.64 -11.67
C PHE A 933 -5.82 3.66 -10.53
N ALA A 934 -6.76 2.77 -10.20
CA ALA A 934 -6.71 1.85 -9.06
C ALA A 934 -5.67 0.69 -9.15
N GLY A 935 -4.63 0.84 -9.97
CA GLY A 935 -3.62 -0.17 -10.23
C GLY A 935 -4.10 -1.30 -11.17
N THR A 936 -3.35 -2.40 -11.21
CA THR A 936 -3.70 -3.57 -12.03
C THR A 936 -4.97 -4.24 -11.47
N PRO A 937 -6.10 -4.29 -12.20
CA PRO A 937 -7.36 -4.79 -11.67
C PRO A 937 -7.29 -6.27 -11.33
N THR A 938 -8.07 -6.72 -10.35
CA THR A 938 -8.26 -8.16 -10.11
C THR A 938 -9.33 -8.70 -11.05
N VAL A 939 -9.17 -9.95 -11.52
CA VAL A 939 -10.14 -10.65 -12.37
C VAL A 939 -10.64 -11.92 -11.70
N THR A 940 -11.94 -12.15 -11.74
CA THR A 940 -12.64 -13.30 -11.14
C THR A 940 -13.61 -13.90 -12.14
N PHE A 941 -14.07 -15.14 -11.93
CA PHE A 941 -15.29 -15.60 -12.60
C PHE A 941 -16.52 -15.02 -11.88
N ALA A 942 -17.51 -14.57 -12.65
CA ALA A 942 -18.72 -13.93 -12.12
C ALA A 942 -19.57 -14.87 -11.21
N SER A 943 -19.35 -16.18 -11.29
CA SER A 943 -19.83 -17.18 -10.35
C SER A 943 -18.77 -18.27 -10.18
N ALA A 944 -18.76 -18.96 -9.03
CA ALA A 944 -17.94 -20.16 -8.84
C ALA A 944 -18.57 -21.42 -9.47
N SER A 945 -19.88 -21.43 -9.72
CA SER A 945 -20.59 -22.58 -10.28
C SER A 945 -21.88 -22.20 -11.02
N GLN A 946 -22.31 -23.04 -11.96
CA GLN A 946 -23.64 -23.02 -12.55
C GLN A 946 -24.13 -24.46 -12.82
N GLY A 947 -25.44 -24.66 -12.86
CA GLY A 947 -26.07 -25.94 -13.20
C GLY A 947 -26.95 -25.78 -14.43
N VAL A 948 -26.84 -26.72 -15.37
CA VAL A 948 -27.57 -26.76 -16.65
C VAL A 948 -28.03 -28.19 -16.91
N THR A 949 -29.09 -28.38 -17.67
CA THR A 949 -29.48 -29.70 -18.22
C THR A 949 -28.75 -29.97 -19.54
N GLU A 950 -28.65 -31.23 -19.96
CA GLU A 950 -28.08 -31.60 -21.27
C GLU A 950 -28.75 -30.86 -22.44
N ASP A 951 -30.08 -30.66 -22.37
CA ASP A 951 -30.86 -29.92 -23.37
C ASP A 951 -30.69 -28.38 -23.35
N ALA A 952 -29.79 -27.83 -22.52
CA ALA A 952 -29.61 -26.39 -22.36
C ALA A 952 -29.01 -25.70 -23.60
N GLY A 953 -28.28 -26.43 -24.44
CA GLY A 953 -27.56 -25.87 -25.59
C GLY A 953 -26.41 -24.96 -25.16
N THR A 954 -26.46 -23.68 -25.55
CA THR A 954 -25.34 -22.75 -25.32
C THR A 954 -25.24 -22.27 -23.87
N VAL A 955 -24.07 -22.50 -23.27
CA VAL A 955 -23.68 -22.12 -21.92
C VAL A 955 -22.62 -21.02 -21.97
N THR A 956 -22.71 -20.01 -21.09
CA THR A 956 -21.77 -18.88 -21.03
C THR A 956 -20.96 -18.91 -19.73
N VAL A 957 -19.67 -18.55 -19.81
CA VAL A 957 -18.77 -18.36 -18.67
C VAL A 957 -18.18 -16.96 -18.74
N THR A 958 -18.43 -16.14 -17.71
CA THR A 958 -18.06 -14.72 -17.66
C THR A 958 -16.93 -14.47 -16.67
N ALA A 959 -15.88 -13.79 -17.13
CA ALA A 959 -14.84 -13.20 -16.28
C ALA A 959 -15.14 -11.71 -16.04
N GLN A 960 -14.89 -11.26 -14.81
CA GLN A 960 -15.29 -9.96 -14.27
C GLN A 960 -14.10 -9.30 -13.56
N LEU A 961 -13.79 -8.06 -13.95
CA LEU A 961 -12.78 -7.23 -13.30
C LEU A 961 -13.34 -6.50 -12.07
N SER A 962 -12.48 -6.21 -11.09
CA SER A 962 -12.78 -5.31 -9.97
C SER A 962 -12.88 -3.84 -10.39
N SER A 963 -12.18 -3.45 -11.45
CA SER A 963 -12.26 -2.13 -12.08
C SER A 963 -11.88 -2.24 -13.57
N PRO A 964 -12.29 -1.31 -14.45
CA PRO A 964 -11.96 -1.38 -15.86
C PRO A 964 -10.46 -1.14 -16.07
N SER A 965 -9.87 -1.86 -17.03
CA SER A 965 -8.48 -1.66 -17.43
C SER A 965 -8.38 -0.73 -18.64
N LEU A 966 -7.34 0.10 -18.72
CA LEU A 966 -7.01 0.87 -19.94
C LEU A 966 -6.23 0.06 -21.00
N SER A 967 -5.96 -1.21 -20.73
CA SER A 967 -5.40 -2.18 -21.67
C SER A 967 -6.24 -3.44 -21.72
N ASP A 968 -6.34 -4.08 -22.88
CA ASP A 968 -6.99 -5.38 -23.03
C ASP A 968 -6.47 -6.38 -21.99
N VAL A 969 -7.38 -6.92 -21.17
CA VAL A 969 -7.07 -7.98 -20.22
C VAL A 969 -7.32 -9.31 -20.91
N THR A 970 -6.26 -10.12 -20.99
CA THR A 970 -6.36 -11.50 -21.46
C THR A 970 -6.45 -12.42 -20.25
N VAL A 971 -7.47 -13.27 -20.21
CA VAL A 971 -7.71 -14.24 -19.14
C VAL A 971 -7.61 -15.65 -19.72
N PRO A 972 -6.40 -16.26 -19.75
CA PRO A 972 -6.25 -17.65 -20.16
C PRO A 972 -7.04 -18.57 -19.23
N PHE A 973 -7.59 -19.65 -19.78
CA PHE A 973 -8.23 -20.69 -18.98
C PHE A 973 -7.91 -22.09 -19.51
N THR A 974 -8.02 -23.06 -18.61
CA THR A 974 -7.91 -24.49 -18.92
C THR A 974 -9.23 -25.18 -18.60
N VAL A 975 -9.55 -26.23 -19.37
CA VAL A 975 -10.76 -27.02 -19.22
C VAL A 975 -10.42 -28.41 -18.71
N SER A 976 -11.17 -28.86 -17.73
CA SER A 976 -11.09 -30.19 -17.12
C SER A 976 -12.48 -30.58 -16.61
N GLY A 977 -12.65 -31.74 -15.97
CA GLY A 977 -13.93 -32.13 -15.40
C GLY A 977 -14.15 -33.62 -15.40
N THR A 978 -15.42 -34.01 -15.47
CA THR A 978 -15.88 -35.39 -15.75
C THR A 978 -16.34 -35.52 -17.19
N ALA A 979 -17.02 -34.47 -17.69
CA ALA A 979 -17.42 -34.34 -19.08
C ALA A 979 -16.23 -34.31 -20.05
N VAL A 980 -16.49 -34.87 -21.22
CA VAL A 980 -15.58 -35.25 -22.29
C VAL A 980 -15.86 -34.38 -23.52
N ASN A 981 -14.87 -33.60 -23.93
CA ASN A 981 -14.90 -32.93 -25.23
C ASN A 981 -14.46 -33.90 -26.35
N PRO A 982 -15.23 -34.08 -27.44
CA PRO A 982 -16.41 -33.31 -27.86
C PRO A 982 -17.75 -34.02 -27.63
N ASP A 983 -17.77 -35.10 -26.85
CA ASP A 983 -18.92 -35.99 -26.73
C ASP A 983 -20.07 -35.29 -25.96
N ASP A 984 -19.74 -34.55 -24.87
CA ASP A 984 -20.74 -33.96 -23.96
C ASP A 984 -20.70 -32.41 -23.99
N HIS A 985 -19.59 -31.81 -24.45
CA HIS A 985 -19.44 -30.36 -24.65
C HIS A 985 -18.34 -29.99 -25.66
N ASP A 986 -18.43 -28.81 -26.31
CA ASP A 986 -17.41 -28.37 -27.29
C ASP A 986 -16.30 -27.44 -26.74
N LEU A 987 -16.43 -26.93 -25.50
CA LEU A 987 -15.45 -26.00 -24.88
C LEU A 987 -14.00 -26.54 -24.88
N ALA A 988 -13.10 -25.83 -25.57
CA ALA A 988 -11.66 -26.03 -25.52
C ALA A 988 -10.97 -25.02 -24.57
N SER A 989 -9.72 -25.29 -24.19
CA SER A 989 -8.90 -24.32 -23.43
C SER A 989 -8.45 -23.17 -24.33
N ASP A 990 -8.77 -21.93 -23.94
CA ASP A 990 -8.52 -20.71 -24.71
C ASP A 990 -8.38 -19.49 -23.76
N ASN A 991 -8.58 -18.28 -24.26
CA ASN A 991 -8.57 -17.04 -23.48
C ASN A 991 -9.94 -16.33 -23.51
N ILE A 992 -10.40 -15.82 -22.37
CA ILE A 992 -11.44 -14.76 -22.36
C ILE A 992 -10.73 -13.41 -22.55
N LEU A 993 -11.16 -12.64 -23.54
CA LEU A 993 -10.71 -11.26 -23.76
C LEU A 993 -11.69 -10.30 -23.08
N ILE A 994 -11.18 -9.44 -22.19
CA ILE A 994 -11.89 -8.29 -21.66
C ILE A 994 -11.21 -7.06 -22.29
N SER A 995 -11.86 -6.44 -23.28
CA SER A 995 -11.29 -5.27 -23.95
C SER A 995 -11.07 -4.10 -22.98
N ALA A 996 -10.13 -3.22 -23.29
CA ALA A 996 -9.95 -1.95 -22.57
C ALA A 996 -11.30 -1.22 -22.38
N GLY A 997 -11.48 -0.63 -21.19
CA GLY A 997 -12.72 0.02 -20.76
C GLY A 997 -13.85 -0.90 -20.31
N ASN A 998 -13.81 -2.20 -20.64
CA ASN A 998 -14.85 -3.14 -20.21
C ASN A 998 -14.57 -3.73 -18.83
N LEU A 999 -15.64 -3.94 -18.06
CA LEU A 999 -15.61 -4.62 -16.77
C LEU A 999 -15.69 -6.14 -16.86
N SER A 1000 -16.13 -6.70 -17.99
CA SER A 1000 -16.27 -8.14 -18.15
C SER A 1000 -16.06 -8.60 -19.59
N GLY A 1001 -15.74 -9.88 -19.73
CA GLY A 1001 -15.67 -10.61 -20.98
C GLY A 1001 -16.20 -12.02 -20.75
N SER A 1002 -16.60 -12.71 -21.81
CA SER A 1002 -17.15 -14.05 -21.69
C SER A 1002 -16.71 -14.96 -22.83
N THR A 1003 -16.74 -16.27 -22.55
CA THR A 1003 -16.71 -17.32 -23.57
C THR A 1003 -18.01 -18.12 -23.48
N SER A 1004 -18.37 -18.79 -24.57
CA SER A 1004 -19.56 -19.64 -24.64
C SER A 1004 -19.25 -20.94 -25.37
N PHE A 1005 -19.92 -22.01 -24.95
CA PHE A 1005 -19.80 -23.34 -25.52
C PHE A 1005 -21.17 -24.01 -25.59
N ASP A 1006 -21.34 -25.00 -26.44
CA ASP A 1006 -22.56 -25.80 -26.50
C ASP A 1006 -22.38 -27.09 -25.68
N VAL A 1007 -23.39 -27.41 -24.88
CA VAL A 1007 -23.58 -28.75 -24.28
C VAL A 1007 -24.23 -29.65 -25.33
N VAL A 1008 -23.81 -30.91 -25.37
CA VAL A 1008 -24.32 -31.90 -26.32
C VAL A 1008 -25.41 -32.72 -25.64
N ASP A 1009 -26.62 -32.65 -26.19
CA ASP A 1009 -27.77 -33.50 -25.83
C ASP A 1009 -27.71 -34.79 -26.65
N ASP A 1010 -27.54 -35.95 -26.00
CA ASP A 1010 -27.43 -37.26 -26.65
C ASP A 1010 -28.46 -38.32 -26.19
N ILE A 1011 -28.10 -39.60 -26.06
CA ILE A 1011 -28.96 -40.72 -25.64
C ILE A 1011 -28.23 -41.79 -24.81
N ASP A 1012 -26.97 -41.56 -24.42
CA ASP A 1012 -26.13 -42.53 -23.72
C ASP A 1012 -26.24 -42.33 -22.19
N VAL A 1013 -27.07 -43.16 -21.56
CA VAL A 1013 -27.48 -43.01 -20.15
C VAL A 1013 -26.32 -42.88 -19.17
N GLU A 1014 -26.12 -41.65 -18.69
CA GLU A 1014 -25.10 -41.29 -17.69
C GLU A 1014 -25.71 -40.60 -16.45
N GLY A 1015 -24.89 -39.85 -15.70
CA GLY A 1015 -25.28 -39.16 -14.48
C GLY A 1015 -24.61 -37.79 -14.41
N ASP A 1016 -25.02 -36.93 -13.46
CA ASP A 1016 -24.55 -35.54 -13.39
C ASP A 1016 -23.02 -35.38 -13.55
N GLU A 1017 -22.63 -34.65 -14.58
CA GLU A 1017 -21.26 -34.43 -15.02
C GLU A 1017 -20.81 -32.99 -14.79
N THR A 1018 -19.52 -32.70 -15.00
CA THR A 1018 -18.97 -31.35 -14.79
C THR A 1018 -17.97 -30.92 -15.84
N VAL A 1019 -18.05 -29.65 -16.23
CA VAL A 1019 -17.02 -28.89 -16.96
C VAL A 1019 -16.42 -27.84 -16.01
N VAL A 1020 -15.15 -28.01 -15.69
CA VAL A 1020 -14.38 -27.18 -14.74
C VAL A 1020 -13.43 -26.28 -15.51
N VAL A 1021 -13.76 -24.99 -15.56
CA VAL A 1021 -12.96 -23.93 -16.17
C VAL A 1021 -12.05 -23.32 -15.11
N THR A 1022 -10.75 -23.48 -15.26
CA THR A 1022 -9.73 -22.99 -14.31
C THR A 1022 -8.93 -21.86 -14.94
N MET A 1023 -8.91 -20.70 -14.29
CA MET A 1023 -8.18 -19.51 -14.74
C MET A 1023 -6.66 -19.73 -14.66
N GLY A 1024 -5.95 -19.37 -15.72
CA GLY A 1024 -4.49 -19.27 -15.75
C GLY A 1024 -3.99 -17.92 -15.21
N THR A 1025 -2.74 -17.57 -15.49
CA THR A 1025 -2.20 -16.24 -15.17
C THR A 1025 -2.79 -15.19 -16.13
N PRO A 1026 -3.58 -14.21 -15.67
CA PRO A 1026 -4.09 -13.15 -16.53
C PRO A 1026 -2.98 -12.19 -16.94
N VAL A 1027 -3.17 -11.49 -18.07
CA VAL A 1027 -2.30 -10.42 -18.55
C VAL A 1027 -3.05 -9.10 -18.37
N ASN A 1028 -2.40 -8.08 -17.82
CA ASN A 1028 -2.98 -6.79 -17.41
C ASN A 1028 -4.05 -6.89 -16.29
N ALA A 1029 -4.13 -8.03 -15.59
CA ALA A 1029 -4.95 -8.22 -14.39
C ALA A 1029 -4.30 -9.23 -13.42
N VAL A 1030 -4.70 -9.20 -12.15
CA VAL A 1030 -4.31 -10.18 -11.12
C VAL A 1030 -5.45 -11.17 -10.90
N ALA A 1031 -5.19 -12.48 -10.79
CA ALA A 1031 -6.25 -13.45 -10.52
C ALA A 1031 -6.81 -13.28 -9.09
N GLY A 1032 -8.13 -13.07 -8.98
CA GLY A 1032 -8.89 -13.05 -7.73
C GLY A 1032 -9.62 -14.36 -7.46
N VAL A 1033 -10.55 -14.35 -6.48
CA VAL A 1033 -11.38 -15.51 -6.12
C VAL A 1033 -12.86 -15.17 -6.40
N PRO A 1034 -13.63 -16.01 -7.11
CA PRO A 1034 -13.26 -17.34 -7.60
C PRO A 1034 -12.42 -17.32 -8.89
N SER A 1035 -11.38 -18.15 -8.92
CA SER A 1035 -10.53 -18.43 -10.10
C SER A 1035 -10.88 -19.76 -10.79
N VAL A 1036 -11.93 -20.44 -10.32
CA VAL A 1036 -12.46 -21.68 -10.89
C VAL A 1036 -13.97 -21.53 -11.05
N HIS A 1037 -14.49 -21.91 -12.21
CA HIS A 1037 -15.92 -21.96 -12.51
C HIS A 1037 -16.32 -23.39 -12.88
N THR A 1038 -17.25 -23.99 -12.13
CA THR A 1038 -17.75 -25.35 -12.40
C THR A 1038 -19.16 -25.32 -12.97
N VAL A 1039 -19.29 -25.72 -14.23
CA VAL A 1039 -20.59 -26.06 -14.84
C VAL A 1039 -20.92 -27.49 -14.44
N THR A 1040 -22.10 -27.73 -13.88
CA THR A 1040 -22.66 -29.08 -13.69
C THR A 1040 -23.70 -29.34 -14.77
N ILE A 1041 -23.47 -30.36 -15.59
CA ILE A 1041 -24.42 -30.85 -16.59
C ILE A 1041 -25.28 -31.89 -15.88
N GLN A 1042 -26.59 -31.67 -15.82
CA GLN A 1042 -27.54 -32.51 -15.09
C GLN A 1042 -28.21 -33.50 -16.04
N ALA A 1043 -28.20 -34.78 -15.64
CA ALA A 1043 -28.66 -35.85 -16.49
C ALA A 1043 -30.16 -35.73 -16.83
N SER A 1044 -30.46 -35.71 -18.12
CA SER A 1044 -31.81 -35.60 -18.68
C SER A 1044 -32.37 -36.94 -19.15
N ASP A 1045 -31.64 -38.03 -18.95
CA ASP A 1045 -31.91 -39.35 -19.50
C ASP A 1045 -32.71 -40.30 -18.56
N PRO A 1046 -33.62 -41.17 -19.06
CA PRO A 1046 -34.49 -42.00 -18.23
C PRO A 1046 -34.07 -43.49 -18.11
N TYR A 1047 -33.75 -43.93 -16.90
CA TYR A 1047 -33.46 -45.32 -16.54
C TYR A 1047 -34.67 -46.28 -16.69
N THR A 1048 -34.42 -47.55 -17.03
CA THR A 1048 -35.47 -48.55 -17.23
C THR A 1048 -35.76 -49.41 -15.99
N LEU A 1049 -37.05 -49.72 -15.76
CA LEU A 1049 -37.52 -50.66 -14.75
C LEU A 1049 -38.30 -51.80 -15.41
N SER A 1050 -37.60 -52.90 -15.66
CA SER A 1050 -38.17 -54.13 -16.21
C SER A 1050 -38.84 -54.98 -15.14
N VAL A 1051 -40.11 -55.36 -15.33
CA VAL A 1051 -40.83 -56.26 -14.40
C VAL A 1051 -41.28 -57.56 -15.06
N ASN A 1052 -40.80 -58.66 -14.51
CA ASN A 1052 -41.10 -60.02 -14.90
C ASN A 1052 -42.06 -60.70 -13.90
N THR A 1053 -42.67 -61.82 -14.31
CA THR A 1053 -43.49 -62.66 -13.43
C THR A 1053 -43.16 -64.14 -13.59
N THR A 1054 -43.35 -64.92 -12.53
CA THR A 1054 -43.39 -66.40 -12.59
C THR A 1054 -44.71 -66.89 -12.00
N GLY A 1055 -45.32 -67.90 -12.60
CA GLY A 1055 -46.73 -68.22 -12.36
C GLY A 1055 -47.66 -67.32 -13.18
N SER A 1056 -48.96 -67.31 -12.88
CA SER A 1056 -49.93 -66.44 -13.58
C SER A 1056 -50.35 -65.26 -12.70
N GLY A 1057 -49.90 -64.07 -13.04
CA GLY A 1057 -50.23 -62.79 -12.40
C GLY A 1057 -49.60 -61.62 -13.17
N SER A 1058 -49.84 -60.39 -12.73
CA SER A 1058 -49.19 -59.18 -13.26
C SER A 1058 -48.63 -58.32 -12.12
N VAL A 1059 -47.94 -57.24 -12.45
CA VAL A 1059 -47.51 -56.22 -11.49
C VAL A 1059 -47.90 -54.86 -12.04
N ASP A 1060 -48.58 -54.05 -11.23
CA ASP A 1060 -48.87 -52.66 -11.56
C ASP A 1060 -47.74 -51.77 -11.04
N LEU A 1061 -47.34 -50.79 -11.85
CA LEU A 1061 -46.35 -49.76 -11.53
C LEU A 1061 -47.05 -48.44 -11.26
N SER A 1062 -46.66 -47.75 -10.19
CA SER A 1062 -47.12 -46.40 -9.86
C SER A 1062 -45.93 -45.52 -9.49
N PRO A 1063 -45.56 -44.50 -10.30
CA PRO A 1063 -46.17 -44.15 -11.59
C PRO A 1063 -45.99 -45.24 -12.67
N PRO A 1064 -46.90 -45.35 -13.66
CA PRO A 1064 -46.75 -46.27 -14.78
C PRO A 1064 -45.81 -45.70 -15.85
N GLY A 1065 -44.97 -46.54 -16.47
CA GLY A 1065 -44.12 -46.11 -17.59
C GLY A 1065 -43.04 -47.11 -17.96
N GLY A 1066 -42.35 -47.69 -16.97
CA GLY A 1066 -41.21 -48.59 -17.21
C GLY A 1066 -39.90 -47.88 -17.56
N SER A 1067 -39.93 -46.56 -17.80
CA SER A 1067 -38.78 -45.65 -17.83
C SER A 1067 -39.02 -44.51 -16.84
N TYR A 1068 -38.01 -44.16 -16.07
CA TYR A 1068 -38.09 -43.19 -14.97
C TYR A 1068 -36.75 -42.47 -14.78
N TYR A 1069 -36.80 -41.18 -14.47
CA TYR A 1069 -35.61 -40.42 -14.08
C TYR A 1069 -35.00 -40.93 -12.76
N ALA A 1070 -33.72 -40.65 -12.56
CA ALA A 1070 -33.00 -41.00 -11.33
C ALA A 1070 -33.75 -40.56 -10.06
N SER A 1071 -33.61 -41.34 -9.00
CA SER A 1071 -34.29 -41.17 -7.70
C SER A 1071 -35.82 -41.26 -7.73
N THR A 1072 -36.45 -41.69 -8.84
CA THR A 1072 -37.91 -41.91 -8.86
C THR A 1072 -38.31 -43.13 -8.03
N ASP A 1073 -39.09 -42.93 -6.98
CA ASP A 1073 -39.73 -44.02 -6.23
C ASP A 1073 -40.93 -44.60 -7.01
N VAL A 1074 -40.80 -45.85 -7.46
CA VAL A 1074 -41.87 -46.60 -8.11
C VAL A 1074 -42.45 -47.63 -7.15
N THR A 1075 -43.77 -47.58 -6.96
CA THR A 1075 -44.51 -48.57 -6.17
C THR A 1075 -44.96 -49.74 -7.05
N LEU A 1076 -44.55 -50.94 -6.68
CA LEU A 1076 -44.86 -52.21 -7.34
C LEU A 1076 -45.96 -52.96 -6.57
N THR A 1077 -47.10 -53.18 -7.23
CA THR A 1077 -48.23 -53.94 -6.66
C THR A 1077 -48.45 -55.24 -7.45
N PRO A 1078 -48.17 -56.44 -6.89
CA PRO A 1078 -48.34 -57.70 -7.58
C PRO A 1078 -49.81 -58.16 -7.50
N ASN A 1079 -50.38 -58.45 -8.66
CA ASN A 1079 -51.76 -58.87 -8.87
C ASN A 1079 -51.83 -60.37 -9.22
N PRO A 1080 -52.19 -61.26 -8.28
CA PRO A 1080 -52.25 -62.70 -8.55
C PRO A 1080 -53.39 -63.06 -9.50
N GLY A 1081 -53.10 -63.93 -10.48
CA GLY A 1081 -54.10 -64.50 -11.38
C GLY A 1081 -54.97 -65.59 -10.70
N PRO A 1082 -55.99 -66.12 -11.41
CA PRO A 1082 -56.97 -67.03 -10.84
C PRO A 1082 -56.34 -68.27 -10.17
N GLY A 1083 -56.58 -68.42 -8.85
CA GLY A 1083 -56.08 -69.54 -8.06
C GLY A 1083 -54.62 -69.43 -7.57
N GLN A 1084 -53.95 -68.31 -7.86
CA GLN A 1084 -52.60 -68.00 -7.38
C GLN A 1084 -52.64 -67.01 -6.20
N ALA A 1085 -51.53 -66.91 -5.48
CA ALA A 1085 -51.23 -65.86 -4.51
C ALA A 1085 -49.80 -65.35 -4.75
N PHE A 1086 -49.53 -64.09 -4.43
CA PHE A 1086 -48.18 -63.55 -4.46
C PHE A 1086 -47.32 -64.24 -3.40
N ALA A 1087 -46.15 -64.74 -3.81
CA ALA A 1087 -45.29 -65.59 -2.99
C ALA A 1087 -44.05 -64.87 -2.46
N HIS A 1088 -43.37 -64.08 -3.30
CA HIS A 1088 -42.21 -63.22 -2.97
C HIS A 1088 -41.71 -62.43 -4.20
N TRP A 1089 -40.87 -61.41 -3.96
CA TRP A 1089 -40.07 -60.73 -4.98
C TRP A 1089 -38.68 -61.38 -5.14
N THR A 1090 -38.11 -61.27 -6.34
CA THR A 1090 -36.68 -61.55 -6.63
C THR A 1090 -36.14 -60.55 -7.65
N GLY A 1091 -34.81 -60.39 -7.73
CA GLY A 1091 -34.15 -59.40 -8.59
C GLY A 1091 -33.71 -58.19 -7.75
N ALA A 1092 -34.00 -56.97 -8.21
CA ALA A 1092 -33.72 -55.75 -7.47
C ALA A 1092 -34.61 -55.54 -6.22
N LEU A 1093 -35.65 -56.36 -6.04
CA LEU A 1093 -36.40 -56.51 -4.78
C LEU A 1093 -36.30 -57.94 -4.25
N SER A 1094 -36.50 -58.10 -2.94
CA SER A 1094 -36.61 -59.40 -2.27
C SER A 1094 -37.68 -59.38 -1.18
N GLY A 1095 -38.03 -60.55 -0.63
CA GLY A 1095 -38.99 -60.65 0.47
C GLY A 1095 -40.46 -60.70 0.01
N ARG A 1096 -41.38 -60.30 0.87
CA ARG A 1096 -42.84 -60.50 0.69
C ARG A 1096 -43.68 -59.23 0.79
N ASP A 1097 -43.05 -58.08 0.91
CA ASP A 1097 -43.76 -56.81 1.13
C ASP A 1097 -44.64 -56.47 -0.08
N ASN A 1098 -45.88 -56.08 0.19
CA ASN A 1098 -46.90 -55.84 -0.82
C ASN A 1098 -47.86 -54.73 -0.35
N PRO A 1099 -47.92 -53.57 -1.03
CA PRO A 1099 -47.03 -53.20 -2.14
C PRO A 1099 -45.58 -53.03 -1.69
N ALA A 1100 -44.63 -53.05 -2.62
CA ALA A 1100 -43.23 -52.74 -2.37
C ALA A 1100 -42.84 -51.46 -3.14
N VAL A 1101 -41.84 -50.73 -2.66
CA VAL A 1101 -41.30 -49.52 -3.31
C VAL A 1101 -39.87 -49.81 -3.77
N ILE A 1102 -39.51 -49.33 -4.96
CA ILE A 1102 -38.14 -49.33 -5.46
C ILE A 1102 -37.79 -47.93 -5.95
N THR A 1103 -36.67 -47.38 -5.49
CA THR A 1103 -36.08 -46.17 -6.06
C THR A 1103 -35.34 -46.56 -7.34
N VAL A 1104 -35.57 -45.86 -8.44
CA VAL A 1104 -34.86 -46.07 -9.71
C VAL A 1104 -33.63 -45.16 -9.76
N ASP A 1105 -32.45 -45.75 -9.59
CA ASP A 1105 -31.13 -45.10 -9.62
C ASP A 1105 -30.21 -45.63 -10.74
N THR A 1106 -30.67 -46.66 -11.45
CA THR A 1106 -29.97 -47.48 -12.44
C THR A 1106 -31.03 -48.30 -13.20
N ASP A 1107 -30.65 -48.92 -14.32
CA ASP A 1107 -31.45 -49.97 -14.96
C ASP A 1107 -31.74 -51.13 -13.99
N LYS A 1108 -33.01 -51.37 -13.68
CA LYS A 1108 -33.43 -52.37 -12.68
C LYS A 1108 -34.37 -53.42 -13.27
N THR A 1109 -34.17 -54.66 -12.82
CA THR A 1109 -35.09 -55.78 -13.13
C THR A 1109 -35.65 -56.38 -11.84
N VAL A 1110 -36.99 -56.43 -11.74
CA VAL A 1110 -37.72 -57.08 -10.64
C VAL A 1110 -38.57 -58.22 -11.18
N THR A 1111 -38.75 -59.29 -10.39
CA THR A 1111 -39.62 -60.42 -10.72
C THR A 1111 -40.59 -60.70 -9.58
N ALA A 1112 -41.89 -60.75 -9.87
CA ALA A 1112 -42.91 -61.24 -8.93
C ALA A 1112 -43.09 -62.75 -9.09
N ALA A 1113 -42.93 -63.51 -8.00
CA ALA A 1113 -43.29 -64.92 -7.97
C ALA A 1113 -44.73 -65.11 -7.49
N PHE A 1114 -45.53 -65.82 -8.27
CA PHE A 1114 -46.87 -66.27 -7.92
C PHE A 1114 -46.88 -67.80 -7.78
N GLU A 1115 -47.49 -68.29 -6.70
CA GLU A 1115 -47.69 -69.72 -6.45
C GLU A 1115 -49.19 -70.04 -6.26
N PRO A 1116 -49.64 -71.28 -6.51
CA PRO A 1116 -51.02 -71.68 -6.22
C PRO A 1116 -51.40 -71.38 -4.76
N ALA A 1117 -52.54 -70.70 -4.54
CA ALA A 1117 -52.91 -70.17 -3.22
C ALA A 1117 -53.05 -71.27 -2.13
N TRP A 1118 -53.44 -72.48 -2.53
CA TRP A 1118 -53.50 -73.65 -1.64
C TRP A 1118 -52.12 -74.10 -1.14
N ALA A 1119 -51.07 -73.94 -1.95
CA ALA A 1119 -49.71 -74.31 -1.59
C ALA A 1119 -49.12 -73.32 -0.57
N LEU A 1120 -49.38 -72.02 -0.74
CA LEU A 1120 -49.00 -70.99 0.24
C LEU A 1120 -49.68 -71.23 1.59
N ALA A 1121 -50.99 -71.50 1.59
CA ALA A 1121 -51.75 -71.77 2.82
C ALA A 1121 -51.22 -72.98 3.61
N ILE A 1122 -50.75 -74.04 2.93
CA ILE A 1122 -50.11 -75.19 3.57
C ILE A 1122 -48.73 -74.79 4.13
N LYS A 1123 -47.89 -74.11 3.35
CA LYS A 1123 -46.55 -73.63 3.78
C LYS A 1123 -46.63 -72.72 5.01
N ASP A 1124 -47.65 -71.87 5.10
CA ASP A 1124 -47.82 -70.92 6.20
C ASP A 1124 -48.41 -71.61 7.45
N ARG A 1125 -49.30 -72.59 7.29
CA ARG A 1125 -49.81 -73.41 8.41
C ARG A 1125 -48.71 -74.30 9.03
N ILE A 1126 -47.87 -74.92 8.19
CA ILE A 1126 -46.69 -75.68 8.66
C ILE A 1126 -45.72 -74.76 9.42
N ARG A 1127 -45.50 -73.52 8.95
CA ARG A 1127 -44.65 -72.54 9.67
C ARG A 1127 -45.25 -72.13 11.01
N HIS A 1128 -46.55 -71.89 11.07
CA HIS A 1128 -47.25 -71.55 12.30
C HIS A 1128 -47.12 -72.66 13.35
N ASP A 1129 -47.45 -73.90 12.99
CA ASP A 1129 -47.46 -75.03 13.92
C ASP A 1129 -46.04 -75.41 14.40
N LEU A 1130 -45.00 -75.16 13.59
CA LEU A 1130 -43.58 -75.31 13.98
C LEU A 1130 -43.07 -74.24 14.97
N THR A 1131 -43.88 -73.24 15.34
CA THR A 1131 -43.49 -72.20 16.31
C THR A 1131 -44.20 -72.29 17.66
N ALA A 1132 -45.19 -73.17 17.81
CA ALA A 1132 -46.13 -73.12 18.94
C ALA A 1132 -45.80 -74.02 20.14
N ASP A 1133 -45.07 -75.13 19.98
CA ASP A 1133 -44.83 -76.09 21.08
C ASP A 1133 -43.48 -76.84 20.93
N THR A 1134 -42.41 -76.38 21.59
CA THR A 1134 -41.44 -77.22 22.37
C THR A 1134 -40.27 -76.42 23.00
N VAL A 1135 -40.34 -76.29 24.33
CA VAL A 1135 -39.26 -76.45 25.35
C VAL A 1135 -37.96 -75.63 25.27
N SER A 1136 -37.59 -75.12 26.45
CA SER A 1136 -36.38 -74.38 26.80
C SER A 1136 -35.06 -75.18 26.77
N ALA A 1137 -33.98 -74.44 26.44
CA ALA A 1137 -32.57 -74.70 26.76
C ALA A 1137 -31.80 -75.85 26.05
N SER A 1138 -30.76 -75.43 25.32
CA SER A 1138 -29.48 -76.14 25.02
C SER A 1138 -29.52 -77.55 24.39
N ASN A 1139 -29.27 -77.63 23.06
CA ASN A 1139 -28.12 -78.36 22.49
C ASN A 1139 -28.09 -78.31 20.95
N SER A 1140 -26.89 -78.38 20.37
CA SER A 1140 -26.61 -78.25 18.93
C SER A 1140 -26.97 -79.49 18.06
N HIS A 1141 -27.92 -80.32 18.50
CA HIS A 1141 -28.31 -81.57 17.80
C HIS A 1141 -29.63 -81.49 17.01
N LEU A 1142 -30.29 -80.34 16.95
CA LEU A 1142 -31.60 -80.18 16.28
C LEU A 1142 -31.53 -79.99 14.75
N THR A 1143 -30.39 -79.58 14.19
CA THR A 1143 -30.24 -79.36 12.73
C THR A 1143 -30.40 -80.64 11.92
N THR A 1144 -29.92 -81.78 12.43
CA THR A 1144 -30.07 -83.09 11.76
C THR A 1144 -31.52 -83.58 11.76
N ALA A 1145 -32.29 -83.27 12.82
CA ALA A 1145 -33.72 -83.60 12.89
C ALA A 1145 -34.55 -82.75 11.91
N ARG A 1146 -34.23 -81.46 11.77
CA ARG A 1146 -34.94 -80.52 10.87
C ARG A 1146 -34.78 -80.89 9.39
N ALA A 1147 -33.59 -81.34 8.98
CA ALA A 1147 -33.37 -81.84 7.61
C ALA A 1147 -34.15 -83.14 7.33
N ALA A 1148 -34.18 -84.06 8.30
CA ALA A 1148 -34.93 -85.32 8.19
C ALA A 1148 -36.45 -85.10 8.15
N LEU A 1149 -36.97 -84.06 8.82
CA LEU A 1149 -38.40 -83.73 8.80
C LEU A 1149 -38.82 -83.13 7.45
N ASN A 1150 -38.09 -82.13 6.94
CA ASN A 1150 -38.40 -81.48 5.66
C ASN A 1150 -38.43 -82.49 4.49
N SER A 1151 -37.46 -83.39 4.42
CA SER A 1151 -37.42 -84.45 3.40
C SER A 1151 -38.62 -85.41 3.44
N ASN A 1152 -39.30 -85.53 4.58
CA ASN A 1152 -40.53 -86.33 4.70
C ASN A 1152 -41.79 -85.52 4.38
N VAL A 1153 -41.81 -84.21 4.66
CA VAL A 1153 -42.94 -83.32 4.31
C VAL A 1153 -43.08 -83.18 2.78
N ASP A 1154 -41.99 -82.98 2.06
CA ASP A 1154 -42.03 -82.86 0.59
C ASP A 1154 -42.42 -84.19 -0.08
N ALA A 1155 -41.97 -85.33 0.47
CA ALA A 1155 -42.41 -86.65 0.03
C ALA A 1155 -43.89 -86.93 0.32
N TYR A 1156 -44.43 -86.39 1.42
CA TYR A 1156 -45.85 -86.51 1.78
C TYR A 1156 -46.74 -85.63 0.90
N LEU A 1157 -46.30 -84.42 0.56
CA LEU A 1157 -47.02 -83.50 -0.33
C LEU A 1157 -47.02 -83.99 -1.80
N ALA A 1158 -45.97 -84.68 -2.24
CA ALA A 1158 -45.94 -85.33 -3.56
C ALA A 1158 -46.91 -86.53 -3.68
N ALA A 1159 -47.34 -87.12 -2.57
CA ALA A 1159 -48.27 -88.26 -2.55
C ALA A 1159 -49.76 -87.87 -2.61
N ILE A 1160 -50.08 -86.57 -2.48
CA ILE A 1160 -51.47 -86.08 -2.44
C ILE A 1160 -51.80 -85.35 -3.76
N GLN A 1161 -52.30 -86.12 -4.73
CA GLN A 1161 -53.07 -85.64 -5.87
C GLN A 1161 -54.42 -86.38 -5.92
N PRO A 1162 -55.47 -85.76 -6.49
CA PRO A 1162 -56.79 -85.76 -5.84
C PRO A 1162 -57.68 -86.94 -6.22
N ASN A 1163 -58.40 -87.49 -5.24
CA ASN A 1163 -59.84 -87.81 -5.28
C ASN A 1163 -60.27 -88.64 -4.06
N GLY A 1164 -61.34 -88.23 -3.35
CA GLY A 1164 -62.16 -89.16 -2.54
C GLY A 1164 -62.34 -88.88 -1.04
N SER A 1165 -63.44 -88.19 -0.72
CA SER A 1165 -64.37 -88.48 0.40
C SER A 1165 -63.87 -88.69 1.85
N PHE A 1166 -64.15 -87.67 2.68
CA PHE A 1166 -64.65 -87.71 4.07
C PHE A 1166 -64.91 -89.07 4.78
N GLY A 1167 -64.51 -89.15 6.06
CA GLY A 1167 -65.10 -90.09 7.03
C GLY A 1167 -64.32 -90.23 8.36
N ASP A 1168 -64.88 -89.66 9.43
CA ASP A 1168 -64.68 -89.93 10.88
C ASP A 1168 -63.29 -89.90 11.57
N LEU A 1169 -63.35 -89.30 12.76
CA LEU A 1169 -62.31 -89.09 13.78
C LEU A 1169 -61.56 -90.37 14.22
N THR A 1170 -60.26 -90.21 14.51
CA THR A 1170 -59.76 -90.30 15.91
C THR A 1170 -58.38 -89.61 16.03
N TYR A 1171 -58.11 -89.03 17.21
CA TYR A 1171 -56.83 -88.40 17.54
C TYR A 1171 -55.83 -89.43 18.08
N THR A 1172 -54.60 -89.41 17.58
CA THR A 1172 -53.35 -89.63 18.33
C THR A 1172 -52.24 -88.87 17.62
#